data_AF-A0A1G1C6J0-F1
#
_entry.id   AF-A0A1G1C6J0-F1
#
_cell.length_a   1.000
_cell.length_b   1.000
_cell.length_c   1.000
_cell.angle_alpha   90.00
_cell.angle_beta   90.00
_cell.angle_gamma   90.00
#
_symmetry.space_group_name_H-M   'P 1'
#
loop_
_entity.id
_entity.type
_entity.pdbx_description
1 polymer ?
#
loop_
_entity_poly.entity_id
_entity_poly.type
_entity_poly.pdbx_seq_one_letter_code
_entity_poly.pdbx_strand_id
1 'polypeptide(L)'
;MMNTVNRNRMRCSVKQFALILLPSLAVVSGCHSMVQEPRAAAGRYVITSGPLEIQVGDLGVDAVLWRDRCVFGDSFEHRSPVIEPQLITDQWQTLARVEESRSQMLEQTAERVRFTTCGSMAEVAGPGRWRFEQEWTVEAAGRLTLLYRLHEDVAPGKPLRHNRVMFLVDRKEVLAAATEHRADTPGNPVTMVERGGKEVATTFGAGEASTSQPAAVRLPFAGRMISLRLSENATWLQTWNAGWRQAVNVEFPAPKPAVECQVDISISELAGVGGPLTVQRLETRPAPWLAEPIPALPKPAAPLRFVQCTPSINQWHDADKLNPDETRKMATALARHFDVAELFVAYADWQYAKGWDTDPAARQVADRIAAKAQEWIDIGHQCGLNLALSLDFGGGEPGTGTSETRRLPQFQAERFAPDTGEFVKTKDQFDWANAKAREFAYQAWFAVAAKIKGVDFLFFNEPLYRLRPWYQAPFFSEAALGDFRAYCRDPRARFPAKPYACPTPRTDNSATLADWRRWEDWVADVYVRQIAIQCRAVADANRDNPRYQGAIWFQNVNWVGSDFGTDLDRICAISGVRYVVCEYCTSAASPHWRKFRYFAAKHGRFVGSFVNIGHYDAKSPGAVKYDGTVVAFEAACRMGVDENAAMVALYPADSFYPWSPAYNQERVNTWDKVMTEYLHKASE
;
A
#
# COMPACT_ATOMS: atom_id res chain seq x y z
N MET A 1 -51.49 42.21 -5.36
CA MET A 1 -51.49 41.95 -6.82
C MET A 1 -50.32 41.00 -7.09
N MET A 2 -50.48 39.81 -7.70
CA MET A 2 -50.99 39.54 -9.06
C MET A 2 -50.15 40.27 -10.13
N ASN A 3 -49.71 39.65 -11.24
CA ASN A 3 -49.95 38.28 -11.70
C ASN A 3 -48.98 37.88 -12.83
N THR A 4 -48.69 36.58 -12.97
CA THR A 4 -48.38 35.82 -14.24
C THR A 4 -47.30 36.35 -15.21
N VAL A 5 -46.50 35.55 -15.93
CA VAL A 5 -46.77 34.36 -16.77
C VAL A 5 -45.45 33.52 -16.75
N ASN A 6 -45.41 32.25 -16.34
CA ASN A 6 -45.69 31.02 -17.14
C ASN A 6 -44.94 31.00 -18.51
N ARG A 7 -44.48 29.90 -19.12
CA ARG A 7 -44.40 28.47 -18.80
C ARG A 7 -43.57 27.80 -19.92
N ASN A 8 -42.83 26.72 -19.62
CA ASN A 8 -42.65 25.55 -20.51
C ASN A 8 -41.91 25.75 -21.87
N ARG A 9 -41.19 24.76 -22.45
CA ARG A 9 -40.90 23.36 -22.06
C ARG A 9 -39.84 22.75 -22.99
N MET A 10 -39.23 21.65 -22.52
CA MET A 10 -38.79 20.45 -23.31
C MET A 10 -37.56 20.63 -24.23
N ARG A 11 -36.65 19.66 -24.40
CA ARG A 11 -36.40 18.25 -23.95
C ARG A 11 -34.86 18.03 -24.08
N CYS A 12 -34.14 17.04 -23.56
CA CYS A 12 -34.29 15.85 -22.69
C CYS A 12 -32.86 15.55 -22.15
N SER A 13 -32.57 15.22 -20.89
CA SER A 13 -32.73 13.92 -20.22
C SER A 13 -32.04 12.75 -20.99
N VAL A 14 -31.25 11.84 -20.40
CA VAL A 14 -31.43 11.14 -19.12
C VAL A 14 -30.09 10.56 -18.60
N LYS A 15 -29.96 10.58 -17.27
CA LYS A 15 -29.20 9.68 -16.37
C LYS A 15 -28.86 8.27 -16.91
N GLN A 16 -27.64 7.78 -16.67
CA GLN A 16 -27.41 6.41 -16.17
C GLN A 16 -25.92 6.16 -15.84
N PHE A 17 -25.63 5.91 -14.56
CA PHE A 17 -24.80 4.77 -14.19
C PHE A 17 -25.49 4.10 -13.00
N ALA A 18 -25.95 2.88 -13.21
CA ALA A 18 -26.78 2.13 -12.28
C ALA A 18 -25.95 1.09 -11.53
N LEU A 19 -26.37 0.86 -10.29
CA LEU A 19 -25.78 -0.04 -9.32
C LEU A 19 -26.55 -1.37 -9.33
N ILE A 20 -25.86 -2.49 -9.58
CA ILE A 20 -26.31 -3.90 -9.50
C ILE A 20 -25.03 -4.74 -9.20
N LEU A 21 -24.88 -5.70 -8.28
CA LEU A 21 -25.72 -6.54 -7.39
C LEU A 21 -26.10 -7.96 -7.88
N LEU A 22 -25.29 -8.95 -7.46
CA LEU A 22 -25.70 -10.30 -6.96
C LEU A 22 -26.31 -11.32 -7.97
N PRO A 23 -26.57 -12.60 -7.57
CA PRO A 23 -25.70 -13.53 -6.83
C PRO A 23 -25.66 -14.98 -7.40
N SER A 24 -24.74 -15.81 -6.89
CA SER A 24 -24.82 -17.27 -6.67
C SER A 24 -25.43 -18.24 -7.72
N LEU A 25 -24.65 -19.25 -8.13
CA LEU A 25 -25.15 -20.64 -8.27
C LEU A 25 -23.99 -21.64 -8.25
N ALA A 26 -24.15 -22.74 -7.51
CA ALA A 26 -23.22 -23.87 -7.51
C ALA A 26 -23.52 -24.80 -8.69
N VAL A 27 -22.48 -25.24 -9.41
CA VAL A 27 -22.57 -26.40 -10.32
C VAL A 27 -21.44 -27.36 -10.00
N VAL A 28 -21.82 -28.57 -9.59
CA VAL A 28 -20.90 -29.69 -9.36
C VAL A 28 -20.57 -30.33 -10.72
N SER A 29 -19.34 -30.13 -11.18
CA SER A 29 -18.61 -31.08 -12.03
C SER A 29 -17.11 -30.72 -11.90
N GLY A 30 -16.16 -31.64 -11.80
CA GLY A 30 -16.23 -33.08 -12.03
C GLY A 30 -14.98 -33.47 -12.81
N CYS A 31 -13.88 -33.74 -12.09
CA CYS A 31 -12.60 -34.30 -12.55
C CYS A 31 -11.96 -33.69 -13.82
N HIS A 32 -10.69 -33.29 -13.72
CA HIS A 32 -9.61 -34.16 -14.23
C HIS A 32 -8.27 -33.79 -13.59
N SER A 33 -7.51 -34.81 -13.21
CA SER A 33 -6.15 -34.70 -12.70
C SER A 33 -5.20 -34.32 -13.82
N MET A 34 -4.46 -33.21 -13.67
CA MET A 34 -3.18 -33.04 -14.38
C MET A 34 -2.03 -33.20 -13.38
N VAL A 35 -1.41 -34.37 -13.43
CA VAL A 35 -0.09 -34.62 -12.85
C VAL A 35 0.88 -33.63 -13.50
N GLN A 36 1.47 -32.74 -12.71
CA GLN A 36 2.41 -31.76 -13.22
C GLN A 36 3.82 -32.35 -13.20
N GLU A 37 4.34 -32.66 -14.38
CA GLU A 37 5.77 -32.89 -14.58
C GLU A 37 6.61 -31.64 -14.23
N PRO A 38 7.93 -31.79 -13.99
CA PRO A 38 8.74 -30.76 -13.35
C PRO A 38 8.79 -29.45 -14.14
N ARG A 39 8.06 -28.45 -13.64
CA ARG A 39 7.99 -27.10 -14.22
C ARG A 39 9.39 -26.47 -14.25
N ALA A 40 9.86 -26.09 -15.44
CA ALA A 40 10.97 -25.14 -15.56
C ALA A 40 10.60 -23.85 -14.80
N ALA A 41 11.39 -23.48 -13.80
CA ALA A 41 11.05 -22.40 -12.89
C ALA A 41 10.93 -21.07 -13.65
N ALA A 42 9.79 -20.39 -13.51
CA ALA A 42 9.55 -19.05 -14.03
C ALA A 42 10.68 -18.10 -13.59
N GLY A 43 11.08 -17.20 -14.49
CA GLY A 43 12.18 -16.27 -14.26
C GLY A 43 11.66 -14.86 -14.07
N ARG A 44 11.87 -14.29 -12.89
CA ARG A 44 11.92 -12.84 -12.72
C ARG A 44 13.35 -12.37 -12.97
N TYR A 45 13.54 -11.22 -13.59
CA TYR A 45 14.86 -10.72 -13.98
C TYR A 45 15.02 -9.22 -13.69
N VAL A 46 16.26 -8.79 -13.45
CA VAL A 46 16.66 -7.38 -13.50
C VAL A 46 17.70 -7.23 -14.60
N ILE A 47 17.45 -6.35 -15.55
CA ILE A 47 18.36 -6.00 -16.65
C ILE A 47 18.89 -4.59 -16.36
N THR A 48 20.21 -4.38 -16.31
CA THR A 48 20.78 -3.04 -16.04
C THR A 48 21.79 -2.61 -17.08
N SER A 49 21.85 -1.30 -17.39
CA SER A 49 22.90 -0.66 -18.18
C SER A 49 23.14 0.74 -17.63
N GLY A 50 24.21 0.91 -16.85
CA GLY A 50 24.49 2.17 -16.13
C GLY A 50 23.32 2.55 -15.21
N PRO A 51 22.60 3.67 -15.46
CA PRO A 51 21.42 4.09 -14.71
C PRO A 51 20.10 3.45 -15.15
N LEU A 52 20.06 2.69 -16.25
CA LEU A 52 18.89 1.90 -16.65
C LEU A 52 18.79 0.63 -15.81
N GLU A 53 17.59 0.35 -15.29
CA GLU A 53 17.23 -0.89 -14.58
C GLU A 53 15.81 -1.33 -14.97
N ILE A 54 15.68 -2.47 -15.64
CA ILE A 54 14.39 -3.03 -16.08
C ILE A 54 14.08 -4.27 -15.25
N GLN A 55 12.94 -4.28 -14.58
CA GLN A 55 12.46 -5.42 -13.82
C GLN A 55 11.42 -6.18 -14.65
N VAL A 56 11.69 -7.47 -14.89
CA VAL A 56 10.81 -8.40 -15.59
C VAL A 56 10.15 -9.29 -14.54
N GLY A 57 8.83 -9.16 -14.41
CA GLY A 57 7.98 -9.95 -13.53
C GLY A 57 7.36 -11.14 -14.26
N ASP A 58 6.47 -11.86 -13.58
CA ASP A 58 5.70 -12.94 -14.20
C ASP A 58 4.58 -12.39 -15.10
N LEU A 59 4.05 -11.19 -14.79
CA LEU A 59 2.93 -10.52 -15.49
C LEU A 59 3.38 -9.62 -16.66
N GLY A 60 4.68 -9.45 -16.89
CA GLY A 60 5.25 -8.59 -17.92
C GLY A 60 6.49 -7.86 -17.42
N VAL A 61 6.78 -6.69 -17.99
CA VAL A 61 7.72 -5.74 -17.37
C VAL A 61 7.00 -5.04 -16.22
N ASP A 62 7.66 -4.99 -15.06
CA ASP A 62 7.13 -4.38 -13.83
C ASP A 62 7.70 -2.97 -13.58
N ALA A 63 8.92 -2.67 -14.08
CA ALA A 63 9.56 -1.35 -13.95
C ALA A 63 10.65 -1.14 -15.04
N VAL A 64 10.90 0.11 -15.46
CA VAL A 64 11.97 0.52 -16.42
C VAL A 64 12.75 1.70 -15.83
N LEU A 65 13.27 1.52 -14.61
CA LEU A 65 13.89 2.56 -13.80
C LEU A 65 15.06 3.24 -14.49
N TRP A 66 14.98 4.56 -14.56
CA TRP A 66 16.11 5.46 -14.80
C TRP A 66 16.07 6.56 -13.75
N ARG A 67 17.21 6.80 -13.06
CA ARG A 67 17.35 7.71 -11.90
C ARG A 67 16.17 7.67 -10.91
N ASP A 68 15.86 6.47 -10.41
CA ASP A 68 14.78 6.18 -9.44
C ASP A 68 13.35 6.59 -9.86
N ARG A 69 13.11 7.03 -11.11
CA ARG A 69 11.82 7.65 -11.50
C ARG A 69 11.24 7.32 -12.87
N CYS A 70 11.98 6.71 -13.79
CA CYS A 70 11.30 6.07 -14.93
C CYS A 70 10.57 4.81 -14.43
N VAL A 71 9.38 4.94 -13.87
CA VAL A 71 8.46 3.82 -13.78
C VAL A 71 7.44 4.09 -14.86
N PHE A 72 7.36 3.24 -15.88
CA PHE A 72 6.16 3.18 -16.73
C PHE A 72 4.96 2.55 -15.96
N GLY A 73 5.00 2.56 -14.62
CA GLY A 73 4.08 2.00 -13.63
C GLY A 73 3.73 3.06 -12.57
N ASP A 74 2.67 2.86 -11.78
CA ASP A 74 2.29 3.82 -10.74
C ASP A 74 3.21 3.67 -9.51
N SER A 75 4.07 4.67 -9.28
CA SER A 75 5.05 4.62 -8.19
C SER A 75 4.47 4.91 -6.81
N PHE A 76 3.26 5.49 -6.74
CA PHE A 76 2.67 6.05 -5.51
C PHE A 76 1.67 5.11 -4.83
N GLU A 77 0.77 4.45 -5.56
CA GLU A 77 -0.36 3.73 -4.94
C GLU A 77 -0.59 2.28 -5.42
N HIS A 78 -0.13 1.88 -6.61
CA HIS A 78 -0.38 0.52 -7.14
C HIS A 78 0.83 -0.11 -7.85
N ARG A 79 1.23 -1.33 -7.43
CA ARG A 79 2.14 -2.20 -8.19
C ARG A 79 1.48 -2.82 -9.44
N SER A 80 0.78 -2.04 -10.25
CA SER A 80 0.38 -2.48 -11.59
C SER A 80 1.63 -2.62 -12.46
N PRO A 81 1.74 -3.65 -13.31
CA PRO A 81 2.87 -3.78 -14.22
C PRO A 81 2.94 -2.59 -15.17
N VAL A 82 4.14 -2.32 -15.68
CA VAL A 82 4.46 -1.18 -16.55
C VAL A 82 3.56 -1.15 -17.79
N ILE A 83 3.29 -2.33 -18.34
CA ILE A 83 2.38 -2.57 -19.45
C ILE A 83 1.43 -3.68 -19.04
N GLU A 84 0.27 -3.28 -18.52
CA GLU A 84 -0.84 -4.17 -18.27
C GLU A 84 -1.63 -4.35 -19.58
N PRO A 85 -1.80 -5.58 -20.10
CA PRO A 85 -2.75 -5.83 -21.18
C PRO A 85 -4.16 -5.63 -20.63
N GLN A 86 -4.79 -4.50 -20.99
CA GLN A 86 -6.14 -4.19 -20.54
C GLN A 86 -7.14 -4.43 -21.67
N LEU A 87 -7.99 -5.44 -21.47
CA LEU A 87 -9.23 -5.62 -22.24
C LEU A 87 -10.32 -4.84 -21.54
N ILE A 88 -11.00 -3.95 -22.27
CA ILE A 88 -11.87 -2.92 -21.71
C ILE A 88 -13.20 -2.92 -22.47
N THR A 89 -14.31 -2.79 -21.73
CA THR A 89 -15.66 -2.69 -22.32
C THR A 89 -15.98 -1.26 -22.79
N ASP A 90 -17.08 -1.09 -23.53
CA ASP A 90 -17.69 0.21 -23.88
C ASP A 90 -17.90 1.18 -22.70
N GLN A 91 -17.82 0.69 -21.45
CA GLN A 91 -17.99 1.45 -20.22
C GLN A 91 -16.68 1.65 -19.42
N TRP A 92 -15.51 1.43 -20.04
CA TRP A 92 -14.19 1.58 -19.42
C TRP A 92 -13.95 0.63 -18.22
N GLN A 93 -14.74 -0.45 -18.13
CA GLN A 93 -14.57 -1.49 -17.12
C GLN A 93 -13.61 -2.57 -17.62
N THR A 94 -12.77 -3.10 -16.72
CA THR A 94 -11.90 -4.27 -16.96
C THR A 94 -12.75 -5.46 -17.41
N LEU A 95 -12.66 -5.83 -18.69
CA LEU A 95 -13.36 -6.97 -19.26
C LEU A 95 -12.71 -8.29 -18.84
N ALA A 96 -11.39 -8.35 -18.71
CA ALA A 96 -10.65 -9.59 -18.48
C ALA A 96 -9.50 -9.43 -17.48
N ARG A 97 -9.10 -10.55 -16.86
CA ARG A 97 -7.94 -10.65 -15.96
C ARG A 97 -6.98 -11.72 -16.44
N VAL A 98 -5.69 -11.54 -16.19
CA VAL A 98 -4.67 -12.58 -16.43
C VAL A 98 -4.92 -13.76 -15.49
N GLU A 99 -5.00 -14.98 -16.03
CA GLU A 99 -5.12 -16.23 -15.25
C GLU A 99 -3.75 -16.87 -14.99
N GLU A 100 -2.91 -16.94 -16.02
CA GLU A 100 -1.51 -17.34 -15.91
C GLU A 100 -0.62 -16.49 -16.82
N SER A 101 0.65 -16.36 -16.43
CA SER A 101 1.67 -15.66 -17.21
C SER A 101 3.06 -16.17 -16.82
N ARG A 102 4.00 -16.17 -17.78
CA ARG A 102 5.37 -16.68 -17.59
C ARG A 102 6.33 -15.88 -18.44
N SER A 103 7.45 -15.50 -17.82
CA SER A 103 8.56 -14.81 -18.48
C SER A 103 9.74 -15.75 -18.74
N GLN A 104 10.28 -15.69 -19.96
CA GLN A 104 11.42 -16.47 -20.41
C GLN A 104 12.45 -15.57 -21.11
N MET A 105 13.72 -15.66 -20.69
CA MET A 105 14.84 -15.07 -21.42
C MET A 105 15.06 -15.81 -22.74
N LEU A 106 15.11 -15.06 -23.84
CA LEU A 106 15.35 -15.57 -25.21
C LEU A 106 16.80 -15.32 -25.65
N GLU A 107 17.40 -14.21 -25.21
CA GLU A 107 18.74 -13.77 -25.63
C GLU A 107 19.38 -12.93 -24.53
N GLN A 108 20.66 -13.14 -24.26
CA GLN A 108 21.44 -12.33 -23.33
C GLN A 108 22.85 -12.11 -23.88
N THR A 109 23.16 -10.85 -24.18
CA THR A 109 24.50 -10.38 -24.54
C THR A 109 24.79 -9.08 -23.80
N ALA A 110 26.02 -8.56 -23.89
CA ALA A 110 26.37 -7.25 -23.34
C ALA A 110 25.74 -6.07 -24.11
N GLU A 111 25.28 -6.26 -25.34
CA GLU A 111 24.72 -5.19 -26.18
C GLU A 111 23.19 -5.26 -26.29
N ARG A 112 22.63 -6.47 -26.20
CA ARG A 112 21.20 -6.75 -26.33
C ARG A 112 20.74 -7.85 -25.36
N VAL A 113 19.58 -7.64 -24.75
CA VAL A 113 18.84 -8.64 -23.97
C VAL A 113 17.44 -8.76 -24.55
N ARG A 114 16.95 -9.98 -24.73
CA ARG A 114 15.60 -10.24 -25.27
C ARG A 114 14.88 -11.28 -24.42
N PHE A 115 13.63 -11.03 -24.10
CA PHE A 115 12.78 -11.94 -23.33
C PHE A 115 11.35 -11.90 -23.86
N THR A 116 10.58 -12.95 -23.58
CA THR A 116 9.14 -12.98 -23.87
C THR A 116 8.36 -13.21 -22.58
N THR A 117 7.20 -12.55 -22.45
CA THR A 117 6.18 -12.88 -21.44
C THR A 117 4.93 -13.38 -22.14
N CYS A 118 4.57 -14.64 -21.92
CA CYS A 118 3.36 -15.24 -22.51
C CYS A 118 2.38 -15.61 -21.41
N GLY A 119 1.08 -15.51 -21.69
CA GLY A 119 0.04 -15.83 -20.72
C GLY A 119 -1.36 -15.92 -21.32
N SER A 120 -2.34 -16.13 -20.45
CA SER A 120 -3.75 -16.20 -20.80
C SER A 120 -4.59 -15.24 -19.95
N MET A 121 -5.72 -14.81 -20.51
CA MET A 121 -6.69 -13.94 -19.86
C MET A 121 -8.10 -14.51 -19.96
N ALA A 122 -8.90 -14.32 -18.92
CA ALA A 122 -10.31 -14.69 -18.88
C ALA A 122 -11.22 -13.50 -18.59
N GLU A 123 -12.39 -13.50 -19.23
CA GLU A 123 -13.43 -12.50 -19.02
C GLU A 123 -13.97 -12.56 -17.59
N VAL A 124 -14.08 -11.39 -16.95
CA VAL A 124 -14.60 -11.23 -15.59
C VAL A 124 -16.06 -11.64 -15.57
N ALA A 125 -16.33 -12.84 -15.05
CA ALA A 125 -17.64 -13.49 -15.06
C ALA A 125 -18.23 -13.75 -16.46
N GLY A 126 -17.37 -14.09 -17.45
CA GLY A 126 -17.82 -14.42 -18.81
C GLY A 126 -17.01 -15.51 -19.55
N PRO A 127 -17.46 -15.89 -20.76
CA PRO A 127 -16.83 -16.94 -21.56
C PRO A 127 -15.52 -16.54 -22.24
N GLY A 128 -15.26 -15.24 -22.43
CA GLY A 128 -14.12 -14.77 -23.24
C GLY A 128 -12.77 -15.28 -22.74
N ARG A 129 -11.92 -15.71 -23.67
CA ARG A 129 -10.56 -16.20 -23.41
C ARG A 129 -9.59 -15.68 -24.47
N TRP A 130 -8.44 -15.22 -24.02
CA TRP A 130 -7.37 -14.71 -24.89
C TRP A 130 -6.02 -15.24 -24.44
N ARG A 131 -5.09 -15.36 -25.39
CA ARG A 131 -3.66 -15.54 -25.12
C ARG A 131 -2.91 -14.27 -25.51
N PHE A 132 -1.95 -13.87 -24.68
CA PHE A 132 -1.08 -12.73 -24.97
C PHE A 132 0.39 -13.15 -25.00
N GLU A 133 1.18 -12.39 -25.74
CA GLU A 133 2.63 -12.45 -25.78
C GLU A 133 3.19 -11.02 -25.74
N GLN A 134 4.24 -10.80 -24.97
CA GLN A 134 5.05 -9.58 -24.94
C GLN A 134 6.51 -9.94 -25.20
N GLU A 135 6.97 -9.85 -26.44
CA GLU A 135 8.39 -9.96 -26.76
C GLU A 135 9.06 -8.60 -26.55
N TRP A 136 10.08 -8.56 -25.71
CA TRP A 136 10.81 -7.36 -25.32
C TRP A 136 12.26 -7.47 -25.73
N THR A 137 12.76 -6.47 -26.47
CA THR A 137 14.18 -6.28 -26.75
C THR A 137 14.69 -5.03 -26.04
N VAL A 138 15.81 -5.15 -25.35
CA VAL A 138 16.51 -4.07 -24.65
C VAL A 138 17.91 -3.97 -25.24
N GLU A 139 18.32 -2.78 -25.66
CA GLU A 139 19.64 -2.52 -26.24
C GLU A 139 20.44 -1.55 -25.34
N ALA A 140 21.73 -1.81 -25.19
CA ALA A 140 22.68 -1.00 -24.40
C ALA A 140 22.67 0.49 -24.79
N ALA A 141 22.39 0.79 -26.07
CA ALA A 141 22.24 2.13 -26.62
C ALA A 141 21.00 2.90 -26.11
N GLY A 142 20.16 2.30 -25.25
CA GLY A 142 18.96 2.93 -24.72
C GLY A 142 17.75 2.85 -25.64
N ARG A 143 17.66 1.78 -26.44
CA ARG A 143 16.45 1.45 -27.18
C ARG A 143 15.77 0.27 -26.50
N LEU A 144 14.46 0.39 -26.29
CA LEU A 144 13.60 -0.71 -25.91
C LEU A 144 12.56 -0.90 -27.02
N THR A 145 12.24 -2.15 -27.33
CA THR A 145 11.17 -2.50 -28.26
C THR A 145 10.26 -3.51 -27.58
N LEU A 146 8.99 -3.16 -27.43
CA LEU A 146 7.91 -4.08 -27.11
C LEU A 146 7.27 -4.54 -28.42
N LEU A 147 7.07 -5.84 -28.58
CA LEU A 147 6.20 -6.44 -29.57
C LEU A 147 5.11 -7.22 -28.83
N TYR A 148 3.92 -6.63 -28.76
CA TYR A 148 2.76 -7.21 -28.08
C TYR A 148 1.85 -7.91 -29.09
N ARG A 149 1.44 -9.13 -28.76
CA ARG A 149 0.44 -9.91 -29.50
C ARG A 149 -0.69 -10.30 -28.56
N LEU A 150 -1.90 -10.29 -29.09
CA LEU A 150 -3.08 -10.80 -28.41
C LEU A 150 -3.92 -11.60 -29.40
N HIS A 151 -4.29 -12.83 -29.02
CA HIS A 151 -5.11 -13.75 -29.79
C HIS A 151 -6.41 -14.04 -29.03
N GLU A 152 -7.56 -13.96 -29.69
CA GLU A 152 -8.85 -14.39 -29.14
C GLU A 152 -9.05 -15.89 -29.36
N ASP A 153 -9.13 -16.65 -28.26
CA ASP A 153 -9.38 -18.09 -28.29
C ASP A 153 -10.87 -18.41 -28.13
N VAL A 154 -11.58 -17.62 -27.30
CA VAL A 154 -13.03 -17.70 -27.10
C VAL A 154 -13.60 -16.29 -27.08
N ALA A 155 -14.63 -16.04 -27.88
CA ALA A 155 -15.28 -14.74 -27.96
C ALA A 155 -15.91 -14.33 -26.62
N PRO A 156 -15.83 -13.03 -26.23
CA PRO A 156 -16.42 -12.53 -25.00
C PRO A 156 -17.95 -12.51 -25.03
N GLY A 157 -18.56 -12.54 -23.84
CA GLY A 157 -20.01 -12.40 -23.65
C GLY A 157 -20.56 -11.03 -24.03
N LYS A 158 -19.69 -10.01 -24.13
CA LYS A 158 -19.99 -8.68 -24.69
C LYS A 158 -18.95 -8.31 -25.76
N PRO A 159 -19.33 -7.67 -26.89
CA PRO A 159 -18.37 -7.28 -27.91
C PRO A 159 -17.25 -6.40 -27.36
N LEU A 160 -16.00 -6.76 -27.64
CA LEU A 160 -14.84 -5.90 -27.40
C LEU A 160 -14.77 -4.84 -28.50
N ARG A 161 -14.63 -3.56 -28.12
CA ARG A 161 -14.36 -2.45 -29.07
C ARG A 161 -12.88 -2.28 -29.40
N HIS A 162 -12.03 -2.19 -28.39
CA HIS A 162 -10.61 -1.85 -28.53
C HIS A 162 -9.76 -2.66 -27.53
N ASN A 163 -8.51 -2.91 -27.91
CA ASN A 163 -7.46 -3.38 -27.00
C ASN A 163 -6.62 -2.18 -26.55
N ARG A 164 -6.14 -2.15 -25.30
CA ARG A 164 -5.25 -1.09 -24.83
C ARG A 164 -3.95 -1.61 -24.24
N VAL A 165 -2.87 -0.92 -24.58
CA VAL A 165 -1.63 -0.91 -23.79
C VAL A 165 -1.50 0.48 -23.15
N MET A 166 -1.22 0.50 -21.85
CA MET A 166 -1.07 1.71 -21.07
C MET A 166 0.37 1.86 -20.61
N PHE A 167 0.94 3.04 -20.79
CA PHE A 167 2.29 3.42 -20.34
C PHE A 167 2.15 4.50 -19.26
N LEU A 168 2.53 4.22 -18.03
CA LEU A 168 2.40 5.22 -16.95
C LEU A 168 3.60 6.18 -16.97
N VAL A 169 3.49 7.36 -16.36
CA VAL A 169 4.55 8.39 -16.43
C VAL A 169 4.70 9.10 -15.08
N ASP A 170 5.93 9.41 -14.67
CA ASP A 170 6.17 10.08 -13.38
C ASP A 170 5.60 11.52 -13.37
N ARG A 171 4.65 11.72 -12.46
CA ARG A 171 4.03 13.00 -12.10
C ARG A 171 4.99 14.17 -12.02
N LYS A 172 6.19 13.99 -11.45
CA LYS A 172 7.18 15.06 -11.22
C LYS A 172 7.91 15.48 -12.49
N GLU A 173 7.88 14.65 -13.53
CA GLU A 173 8.53 14.89 -14.81
C GLU A 173 7.56 15.47 -15.84
N VAL A 174 6.27 15.08 -15.78
CA VAL A 174 5.23 15.57 -16.71
C VAL A 174 4.23 16.57 -16.12
N LEU A 175 4.23 16.86 -14.82
CA LEU A 175 3.51 18.00 -14.24
C LEU A 175 4.44 19.15 -13.89
N ALA A 176 3.93 20.38 -14.00
CA ALA A 176 4.63 21.56 -13.51
C ALA A 176 4.86 21.45 -11.99
N ALA A 177 5.89 22.15 -11.49
CA ALA A 177 6.33 22.16 -10.09
C ALA A 177 5.38 22.94 -9.14
N ALA A 178 4.08 22.71 -9.25
CA ALA A 178 3.07 23.23 -8.33
C ALA A 178 3.09 22.47 -7.00
N THR A 179 2.82 23.17 -5.90
CA THR A 179 2.79 22.61 -4.53
C THR A 179 1.56 21.73 -4.26
N GLU A 180 0.50 21.86 -5.06
CA GLU A 180 -0.65 20.97 -5.10
C GLU A 180 -0.91 20.55 -6.55
N HIS A 181 -0.70 19.28 -6.90
CA HIS A 181 -1.12 18.79 -8.23
C HIS A 181 -2.49 18.12 -8.15
N ARG A 182 -3.47 18.74 -8.81
CA ARG A 182 -4.85 18.29 -8.97
C ARG A 182 -5.05 17.76 -10.41
N ALA A 183 -6.23 17.22 -10.74
CA ALA A 183 -6.49 16.67 -12.07
C ALA A 183 -6.43 17.73 -13.20
N ASP A 184 -6.69 18.99 -12.85
CA ASP A 184 -6.65 20.19 -13.68
C ASP A 184 -5.28 20.90 -13.69
N THR A 185 -4.29 20.41 -12.94
CA THR A 185 -2.94 21.01 -12.96
C THR A 185 -2.29 20.78 -14.33
N PRO A 186 -1.93 21.84 -15.07
CA PRO A 186 -1.37 21.70 -16.41
C PRO A 186 0.02 21.05 -16.36
N GLY A 187 0.21 20.08 -17.24
CA GLY A 187 1.46 19.38 -17.42
C GLY A 187 2.58 20.20 -18.09
N ASN A 188 3.79 19.65 -18.07
CA ASN A 188 4.85 20.04 -18.98
C ASN A 188 4.44 19.68 -20.43
N PRO A 189 4.93 20.41 -21.45
CA PRO A 189 4.56 20.14 -22.85
C PRO A 189 4.90 18.73 -23.32
N VAL A 190 3.93 18.08 -23.96
CA VAL A 190 4.01 16.77 -24.61
C VAL A 190 3.71 16.96 -26.10
N THR A 191 4.45 16.28 -26.96
CA THR A 191 4.19 16.32 -28.41
C THR A 191 3.67 14.98 -28.89
N MET A 192 2.40 14.94 -29.33
CA MET A 192 1.88 13.82 -30.12
C MET A 192 2.24 14.05 -31.60
N VAL A 193 2.62 13.00 -32.31
CA VAL A 193 2.95 13.04 -33.74
C VAL A 193 2.00 12.10 -34.47
N GLU A 194 1.26 12.62 -35.44
CA GLU A 194 0.35 11.84 -36.29
C GLU A 194 1.09 11.22 -37.47
N ARG A 195 0.55 10.15 -38.09
CA ARG A 195 1.15 9.49 -39.26
C ARG A 195 1.37 10.42 -40.46
N GLY A 196 0.55 11.46 -40.61
CA GLY A 196 0.74 12.52 -41.60
C GLY A 196 1.86 13.52 -41.28
N GLY A 197 2.66 13.29 -40.23
CA GLY A 197 3.74 14.19 -39.79
C GLY A 197 3.26 15.43 -39.01
N LYS A 198 1.95 15.58 -38.79
CA LYS A 198 1.39 16.67 -37.98
C LYS A 198 1.76 16.47 -36.51
N GLU A 199 2.40 17.48 -35.93
CA GLU A 199 2.69 17.53 -34.50
C GLU A 199 1.59 18.28 -33.74
N VAL A 200 1.14 17.71 -32.62
CA VAL A 200 0.14 18.29 -31.72
C VAL A 200 0.80 18.45 -30.35
N ALA A 201 1.12 19.70 -30.00
CA ALA A 201 1.60 20.05 -28.67
C ALA A 201 0.42 20.09 -27.69
N THR A 202 0.58 19.45 -26.54
CA THR A 202 -0.46 19.35 -25.50
C THR A 202 0.18 19.19 -24.12
N THR A 203 -0.62 19.00 -23.06
CA THR A 203 -0.15 18.75 -21.69
C THR A 203 -1.05 17.74 -20.99
N PHE A 204 -0.52 17.05 -19.98
CA PHE A 204 -1.36 16.28 -19.06
C PHE A 204 -2.32 17.22 -18.31
N GLY A 205 -3.60 16.84 -18.19
CA GLY A 205 -4.61 17.60 -17.42
C GLY A 205 -5.41 18.67 -18.21
N ALA A 206 -4.97 19.08 -19.39
CA ALA A 206 -5.65 20.11 -20.20
C ALA A 206 -6.85 19.58 -21.03
N GLY A 207 -7.67 18.70 -20.44
CA GLY A 207 -8.72 17.95 -21.12
C GLY A 207 -8.22 16.67 -21.82
N GLU A 208 -9.11 15.97 -22.55
CA GLU A 208 -8.76 14.74 -23.27
C GLU A 208 -7.94 15.03 -24.54
N ALA A 209 -6.64 15.22 -24.37
CA ALA A 209 -5.72 15.27 -25.49
C ALA A 209 -5.55 13.86 -26.10
N SER A 210 -5.93 13.71 -27.37
CA SER A 210 -5.85 12.44 -28.10
C SER A 210 -5.70 12.62 -29.61
N THR A 211 -5.29 11.56 -30.31
CA THR A 211 -5.26 11.49 -31.78
C THR A 211 -5.62 10.08 -32.28
N SER A 212 -6.30 10.01 -33.43
CA SER A 212 -6.78 8.77 -34.08
C SER A 212 -5.84 8.22 -35.17
N GLN A 213 -4.66 8.82 -35.36
CA GLN A 213 -3.62 8.27 -36.24
C GLN A 213 -2.22 8.46 -35.63
N PRO A 214 -1.94 7.91 -34.43
CA PRO A 214 -0.68 8.16 -33.75
C PRO A 214 0.50 7.46 -34.43
N ALA A 215 1.58 8.20 -34.66
CA ALA A 215 2.89 7.67 -35.07
C ALA A 215 3.90 7.68 -33.91
N ALA A 216 3.87 8.70 -33.07
CA ALA A 216 4.70 8.78 -31.87
C ALA A 216 4.10 9.71 -30.80
N VAL A 217 4.63 9.60 -29.58
CA VAL A 217 4.56 10.66 -28.57
C VAL A 217 5.97 10.95 -28.04
N ARG A 218 6.26 12.23 -27.79
CA ARG A 218 7.49 12.71 -27.15
C ARG A 218 7.14 13.31 -25.79
N LEU A 219 7.78 12.82 -24.74
CA LEU A 219 7.52 13.20 -23.35
C LEU A 219 8.78 13.84 -22.74
N PRO A 220 8.65 14.93 -21.97
CA PRO A 220 9.76 15.48 -21.19
C PRO A 220 10.07 14.53 -20.03
N PHE A 221 11.36 14.25 -19.82
CA PHE A 221 11.82 13.38 -18.74
C PHE A 221 13.25 13.75 -18.33
N ALA A 222 13.44 14.15 -17.08
CA ALA A 222 14.71 14.51 -16.45
C ALA A 222 15.58 15.50 -17.26
N GLY A 223 14.93 16.51 -17.86
CA GLY A 223 15.58 17.53 -18.71
C GLY A 223 15.95 17.05 -20.12
N ARG A 224 15.42 15.90 -20.56
CA ARG A 224 15.58 15.31 -21.90
C ARG A 224 14.22 14.97 -22.50
N MET A 225 14.19 14.55 -23.76
CA MET A 225 12.98 14.04 -24.40
C MET A 225 13.09 12.53 -24.60
N ILE A 226 12.11 11.78 -24.11
CA ILE A 226 11.93 10.36 -24.47
C ILE A 226 10.87 10.26 -25.58
N SER A 227 10.99 9.27 -26.45
CA SER A 227 10.04 9.05 -27.55
C SER A 227 9.51 7.63 -27.53
N LEU A 228 8.18 7.50 -27.57
CA LEU A 228 7.48 6.25 -27.83
C LEU A 228 6.98 6.31 -29.28
N ARG A 229 7.47 5.43 -30.15
CA ARG A 229 7.02 5.31 -31.56
C ARG A 229 6.12 4.10 -31.71
N LEU A 230 5.06 4.22 -32.50
CA LEU A 230 3.97 3.24 -32.56
C LEU A 230 3.83 2.64 -33.96
N SER A 231 3.78 1.31 -34.01
CA SER A 231 3.43 0.53 -35.21
C SER A 231 2.13 0.99 -35.89
N GLU A 232 1.95 0.63 -37.15
CA GLU A 232 0.79 1.02 -37.98
C GLU A 232 -0.57 0.60 -37.40
N ASN A 233 -0.58 -0.45 -36.59
CA ASN A 233 -1.79 -0.98 -35.95
C ASN A 233 -2.29 -0.14 -34.76
N ALA A 234 -1.55 0.86 -34.29
CA ALA A 234 -2.04 1.80 -33.28
C ALA A 234 -3.12 2.72 -33.91
N THR A 235 -4.35 2.60 -33.43
CA THR A 235 -5.54 3.31 -33.93
C THR A 235 -5.90 4.56 -33.13
N TRP A 236 -5.45 4.67 -31.88
CA TRP A 236 -5.68 5.87 -31.07
C TRP A 236 -4.64 6.00 -29.97
N LEU A 237 -4.33 7.23 -29.59
CA LEU A 237 -3.48 7.56 -28.45
C LEU A 237 -4.12 8.67 -27.63
N GLN A 238 -4.05 8.58 -26.30
CA GLN A 238 -4.54 9.59 -25.37
C GLN A 238 -3.55 9.77 -24.21
N THR A 239 -3.31 11.02 -23.79
CA THR A 239 -2.69 11.32 -22.49
C THR A 239 -3.77 11.54 -21.44
N TRP A 240 -3.68 10.85 -20.32
CA TRP A 240 -4.66 10.87 -19.24
C TRP A 240 -4.04 11.32 -17.90
N ASN A 241 -4.77 12.11 -17.12
CA ASN A 241 -4.37 12.60 -15.81
C ASN A 241 -5.52 12.41 -14.80
N ALA A 242 -5.26 11.64 -13.73
CA ALA A 242 -6.19 11.45 -12.61
C ALA A 242 -5.78 12.25 -11.36
N GLY A 243 -4.74 13.07 -11.43
CA GLY A 243 -4.09 13.75 -10.30
C GLY A 243 -3.15 12.83 -9.51
N TRP A 244 -3.61 11.64 -9.13
CA TRP A 244 -2.79 10.58 -8.51
C TRP A 244 -1.97 9.78 -9.53
N ARG A 245 -2.44 9.68 -10.78
CA ARG A 245 -1.85 8.86 -11.85
C ARG A 245 -1.83 9.57 -13.20
N GLN A 246 -0.75 9.38 -13.97
CA GLN A 246 -0.59 9.91 -15.32
C GLN A 246 -0.24 8.76 -16.30
N ALA A 247 -0.89 8.74 -17.47
CA ALA A 247 -0.77 7.64 -18.43
C ALA A 247 -0.78 8.12 -19.90
N VAL A 248 -0.03 7.44 -20.76
CA VAL A 248 -0.27 7.38 -22.20
C VAL A 248 -1.01 6.08 -22.50
N ASN A 249 -2.27 6.19 -22.91
CA ASN A 249 -3.08 5.09 -23.42
C ASN A 249 -2.81 4.95 -24.91
N VAL A 250 -2.45 3.75 -25.37
CA VAL A 250 -2.38 3.40 -26.79
C VAL A 250 -3.40 2.31 -27.08
N GLU A 251 -4.28 2.56 -28.03
CA GLU A 251 -5.32 1.61 -28.44
C GLU A 251 -5.05 1.00 -29.80
N PHE A 252 -5.49 -0.25 -29.92
CA PHE A 252 -5.38 -1.08 -31.11
C PHE A 252 -6.77 -1.67 -31.45
N PRO A 253 -6.99 -2.12 -32.70
CA PRO A 253 -8.21 -2.83 -33.09
C PRO A 253 -8.52 -3.98 -32.14
N ALA A 254 -9.80 -4.29 -31.95
CA ALA A 254 -10.24 -5.55 -31.34
C ALA A 254 -9.61 -6.76 -32.07
N PRO A 255 -9.21 -7.82 -31.35
CA PRO A 255 -8.45 -8.92 -31.93
C PRO A 255 -9.37 -9.76 -32.81
N LYS A 256 -9.10 -9.84 -34.12
CA LYS A 256 -9.92 -10.62 -35.07
C LYS A 256 -9.07 -11.30 -36.15
N PRO A 257 -8.55 -12.52 -35.90
CA PRO A 257 -8.53 -13.27 -34.63
C PRO A 257 -7.41 -12.82 -33.68
N ALA A 258 -6.44 -12.05 -34.18
CA ALA A 258 -5.31 -11.55 -33.43
C ALA A 258 -5.10 -10.04 -33.69
N VAL A 259 -4.35 -9.40 -32.80
CA VAL A 259 -3.71 -8.11 -33.03
C VAL A 259 -2.23 -8.23 -32.67
N GLU A 260 -1.37 -7.59 -33.45
CA GLU A 260 0.05 -7.41 -33.15
C GLU A 260 0.33 -5.91 -33.14
N CYS A 261 1.12 -5.42 -32.18
CA CYS A 261 1.62 -4.05 -32.19
C CYS A 261 3.03 -3.96 -31.63
N GLN A 262 3.84 -3.14 -32.29
CA GLN A 262 5.17 -2.76 -31.83
C GLN A 262 5.15 -1.35 -31.22
N VAL A 263 5.87 -1.18 -30.12
CA VAL A 263 6.20 0.12 -29.52
C VAL A 263 7.70 0.20 -29.27
N ASP A 264 8.34 1.18 -29.90
CA ASP A 264 9.75 1.50 -29.69
C ASP A 264 9.89 2.66 -28.71
N ILE A 265 10.65 2.47 -27.63
CA ILE A 265 10.97 3.48 -26.62
C ILE A 265 12.44 3.86 -26.76
N SER A 266 12.71 5.13 -27.02
CA SER A 266 14.07 5.68 -27.07
C SER A 266 14.38 6.50 -25.83
N ILE A 267 15.39 6.06 -25.08
CA ILE A 267 15.97 6.72 -23.90
C ILE A 267 17.47 7.02 -24.09
N SER A 268 17.98 6.92 -25.31
CA SER A 268 19.39 7.16 -25.69
C SER A 268 19.92 8.55 -25.33
N GLU A 269 19.06 9.56 -25.17
CA GLU A 269 19.45 10.92 -24.75
C GLU A 269 19.74 11.04 -23.24
N LEU A 270 19.44 10.00 -22.46
CA LEU A 270 19.57 10.02 -21.02
C LEU A 270 21.02 9.76 -20.59
N ALA A 271 21.56 10.63 -19.72
CA ALA A 271 22.95 10.59 -19.28
C ALA A 271 23.32 9.24 -18.61
N GLY A 272 24.39 8.59 -19.08
CA GLY A 272 24.90 7.32 -18.55
C GLY A 272 24.36 6.06 -19.26
N VAL A 273 23.47 6.21 -20.23
CA VAL A 273 23.08 5.14 -21.17
C VAL A 273 24.24 4.85 -22.15
N GLY A 274 24.34 3.63 -22.68
CA GLY A 274 25.43 3.18 -23.56
C GLY A 274 26.45 2.24 -22.91
N GLY A 275 26.21 1.80 -21.67
CA GLY A 275 27.04 0.79 -20.99
C GLY A 275 26.60 -0.65 -21.31
N PRO A 276 27.42 -1.67 -21.02
CA PRO A 276 27.05 -3.06 -21.24
C PRO A 276 25.84 -3.46 -20.39
N LEU A 277 24.92 -4.22 -20.98
CA LEU A 277 23.79 -4.82 -20.29
C LEU A 277 24.27 -5.95 -19.37
N THR A 278 23.80 -5.93 -18.12
CA THR A 278 23.92 -7.07 -17.20
C THR A 278 22.53 -7.59 -16.85
N VAL A 279 22.38 -8.91 -16.72
CA VAL A 279 21.11 -9.55 -16.35
C VAL A 279 21.33 -10.33 -15.07
N GLN A 280 20.50 -10.07 -14.06
CA GLN A 280 20.46 -10.79 -12.80
C GLN A 280 19.11 -11.49 -12.67
N ARG A 281 19.10 -12.80 -12.45
CA ARG A 281 17.87 -13.54 -12.15
C ARG A 281 17.44 -13.21 -10.72
N LEU A 282 16.22 -12.72 -10.56
CA LEU A 282 15.57 -12.59 -9.27
C LEU A 282 15.11 -13.98 -8.83
N GLU A 283 15.81 -14.61 -7.89
CA GLU A 283 15.27 -15.81 -7.23
C GLU A 283 14.01 -15.43 -6.44
N THR A 284 12.89 -16.11 -6.66
CA THR A 284 11.67 -15.85 -5.90
C THR A 284 11.91 -16.18 -4.42
N ARG A 285 11.72 -15.22 -3.52
CA ARG A 285 11.78 -15.48 -2.06
C ARG A 285 10.81 -16.64 -1.74
N PRO A 286 11.19 -17.63 -0.90
CA PRO A 286 10.29 -18.72 -0.54
C PRO A 286 8.94 -18.20 -0.04
N ALA A 287 7.87 -18.72 -0.64
CA ALA A 287 6.50 -18.42 -0.24
C ALA A 287 5.86 -19.69 0.35
N PRO A 288 6.32 -20.18 1.52
CA PRO A 288 5.85 -21.43 2.11
C PRO A 288 4.33 -21.39 2.32
N TRP A 289 3.80 -20.23 2.71
CA TRP A 289 2.38 -19.95 2.85
C TRP A 289 1.53 -20.20 1.58
N LEU A 290 2.10 -20.26 0.36
CA LEU A 290 1.39 -20.66 -0.85
C LEU A 290 1.29 -22.19 -0.99
N ALA A 291 2.36 -22.91 -0.67
CA ALA A 291 2.51 -24.34 -0.99
C ALA A 291 2.20 -25.27 0.19
N GLU A 292 2.53 -24.87 1.41
CA GLU A 292 2.38 -25.67 2.61
C GLU A 292 0.94 -25.63 3.15
N PRO A 293 0.45 -26.70 3.79
CA PRO A 293 -0.80 -26.68 4.55
C PRO A 293 -0.77 -25.58 5.62
N ILE A 294 -1.89 -24.87 5.81
CA ILE A 294 -2.01 -23.87 6.88
C ILE A 294 -2.16 -24.64 8.20
N PRO A 295 -1.31 -24.40 9.23
CA PRO A 295 -1.50 -25.00 10.54
C PRO A 295 -2.84 -24.56 11.17
N ALA A 296 -3.33 -25.32 12.15
CA ALA A 296 -4.53 -24.93 12.88
C ALA A 296 -4.29 -23.60 13.62
N LEU A 297 -5.20 -22.64 13.47
CA LEU A 297 -5.18 -21.40 14.24
C LEU A 297 -5.56 -21.69 15.70
N PRO A 298 -5.01 -20.95 16.68
CA PRO A 298 -5.50 -20.98 18.05
C PRO A 298 -6.98 -20.59 18.09
N LYS A 299 -7.82 -21.38 18.78
CA LYS A 299 -9.21 -21.00 19.05
C LYS A 299 -9.24 -20.00 20.21
N PRO A 300 -9.82 -18.80 20.06
CA PRO A 300 -10.06 -17.90 21.19
C PRO A 300 -11.22 -18.45 22.05
N ALA A 301 -11.33 -18.00 23.29
CA ALA A 301 -12.47 -18.35 24.16
C ALA A 301 -13.78 -17.68 23.68
N ALA A 302 -13.67 -16.48 23.11
CA ALA A 302 -14.71 -15.80 22.34
C ALA A 302 -14.00 -14.88 21.33
N PRO A 303 -14.56 -14.65 20.12
CA PRO A 303 -14.01 -13.66 19.19
C PRO A 303 -14.23 -12.24 19.71
N LEU A 304 -13.29 -11.34 19.41
CA LEU A 304 -13.37 -9.93 19.83
C LEU A 304 -13.92 -9.03 18.73
N ARG A 305 -14.89 -8.19 19.08
CA ARG A 305 -15.39 -7.07 18.27
C ARG A 305 -14.56 -5.83 18.62
N PHE A 306 -13.74 -5.35 17.69
CA PHE A 306 -12.84 -4.21 17.90
C PHE A 306 -13.24 -2.99 17.05
N VAL A 307 -13.12 -1.79 17.62
CA VAL A 307 -13.39 -0.53 16.89
C VAL A 307 -12.22 0.46 16.99
N GLN A 308 -11.88 1.07 15.85
CA GLN A 308 -10.83 2.08 15.73
C GLN A 308 -11.38 3.50 15.77
N CYS A 309 -10.52 4.44 16.16
CA CYS A 309 -10.81 5.88 16.19
C CYS A 309 -12.08 6.24 16.97
N THR A 310 -12.07 5.96 18.29
CA THR A 310 -12.86 6.77 19.24
C THR A 310 -12.43 8.24 19.14
N PRO A 311 -13.16 9.21 19.73
CA PRO A 311 -12.72 10.60 19.79
C PRO A 311 -11.30 10.68 20.32
N SER A 312 -10.40 10.99 19.40
CA SER A 312 -8.98 10.76 19.58
C SER A 312 -8.40 11.91 20.39
N ILE A 313 -7.47 11.66 21.31
CA ILE A 313 -6.81 12.75 22.06
C ILE A 313 -5.72 13.43 21.19
N ASN A 314 -5.92 13.52 19.87
CA ASN A 314 -4.93 13.85 18.84
C ASN A 314 -4.71 15.36 18.67
N GLN A 315 -5.52 16.16 19.36
CA GLN A 315 -5.43 17.61 19.35
C GLN A 315 -5.54 18.04 20.81
N TRP A 316 -4.42 18.09 21.52
CA TRP A 316 -4.38 18.38 22.96
C TRP A 316 -4.92 19.75 23.39
N HIS A 317 -5.24 20.61 22.42
CA HIS A 317 -6.07 21.81 22.60
C HIS A 317 -7.53 21.49 23.01
N ASP A 318 -7.95 20.23 22.85
CA ASP A 318 -9.33 19.77 23.00
C ASP A 318 -9.53 18.72 24.11
N ALA A 319 -8.48 18.32 24.85
CA ALA A 319 -8.58 17.28 25.89
C ALA A 319 -9.59 17.63 27.01
N ASP A 320 -9.78 18.92 27.26
CA ASP A 320 -10.74 19.48 28.22
C ASP A 320 -12.18 19.60 27.66
N LYS A 321 -12.43 19.30 26.36
CA LYS A 321 -13.76 19.47 25.74
C LYS A 321 -14.77 18.39 26.10
N LEU A 322 -14.31 17.15 26.33
CA LEU A 322 -15.19 16.05 26.71
C LEU A 322 -15.22 15.93 28.23
N ASN A 323 -16.39 16.12 28.84
CA ASN A 323 -16.57 15.87 30.26
C ASN A 323 -16.80 14.36 30.56
N PRO A 324 -16.71 13.90 31.82
CA PRO A 324 -16.89 12.48 32.16
C PRO A 324 -18.25 11.88 31.75
N ASP A 325 -19.32 12.67 31.71
CA ASP A 325 -20.65 12.18 31.30
C ASP A 325 -20.71 11.96 29.78
N GLU A 326 -20.02 12.79 29.00
CA GLU A 326 -19.85 12.58 27.55
C GLU A 326 -18.97 11.36 27.28
N THR A 327 -17.82 11.22 27.96
CA THR A 327 -16.98 10.01 27.90
C THR A 327 -17.82 8.76 28.20
N ARG A 328 -18.64 8.78 29.26
CA ARG A 328 -19.54 7.68 29.64
C ARG A 328 -20.62 7.40 28.61
N LYS A 329 -21.26 8.44 28.07
CA LYS A 329 -22.26 8.34 27.00
C LYS A 329 -21.68 7.64 25.76
N MET A 330 -20.44 7.97 25.40
CA MET A 330 -19.73 7.39 24.25
C MET A 330 -19.28 5.94 24.51
N ALA A 331 -18.68 5.66 25.67
CA ALA A 331 -18.31 4.30 26.07
C ALA A 331 -19.54 3.38 26.14
N THR A 332 -20.66 3.86 26.71
CA THR A 332 -21.94 3.13 26.79
C THR A 332 -22.55 2.83 25.42
N ALA A 333 -22.32 3.69 24.42
CA ALA A 333 -22.75 3.40 23.06
C ALA A 333 -21.88 2.29 22.44
N LEU A 334 -20.55 2.41 22.50
CA LEU A 334 -19.64 1.42 21.91
C LEU A 334 -19.76 0.04 22.56
N ALA A 335 -19.90 -0.05 23.89
CA ALA A 335 -19.92 -1.33 24.60
C ALA A 335 -21.10 -2.26 24.22
N ARG A 336 -22.13 -1.73 23.57
CA ARG A 336 -23.23 -2.52 22.98
C ARG A 336 -22.75 -3.33 21.77
N HIS A 337 -21.87 -2.74 20.98
CA HIS A 337 -21.47 -3.20 19.64
C HIS A 337 -20.07 -3.82 19.61
N PHE A 338 -19.22 -3.49 20.60
CA PHE A 338 -17.79 -3.82 20.63
C PHE A 338 -17.33 -4.28 22.02
N ASP A 339 -16.32 -5.16 22.05
CA ASP A 339 -15.67 -5.66 23.26
C ASP A 339 -14.37 -4.87 23.56
N VAL A 340 -13.76 -4.28 22.53
CA VAL A 340 -12.51 -3.52 22.61
C VAL A 340 -12.61 -2.25 21.75
N ALA A 341 -12.10 -1.13 22.23
CA ALA A 341 -11.95 0.10 21.44
C ALA A 341 -10.51 0.66 21.48
N GLU A 342 -10.07 1.25 20.38
CA GLU A 342 -8.80 1.99 20.32
C GLU A 342 -8.87 3.26 21.18
N LEU A 343 -7.92 3.45 22.10
CA LEU A 343 -7.67 4.72 22.78
C LEU A 343 -6.40 5.34 22.18
N PHE A 344 -6.56 6.29 21.26
CA PHE A 344 -5.42 6.96 20.63
C PHE A 344 -4.88 8.10 21.49
N VAL A 345 -3.57 8.05 21.77
CA VAL A 345 -2.82 9.12 22.43
C VAL A 345 -1.49 9.34 21.71
N ALA A 346 -1.33 10.47 21.01
CA ALA A 346 -0.11 10.72 20.26
C ALA A 346 1.10 10.92 21.19
N TYR A 347 2.20 10.22 20.91
CA TYR A 347 3.47 10.33 21.64
C TYR A 347 3.96 11.78 21.76
N ALA A 348 3.80 12.56 20.69
CA ALA A 348 4.25 13.95 20.59
C ALA A 348 3.65 14.88 21.65
N ASP A 349 2.49 14.53 22.21
CA ASP A 349 1.79 15.33 23.21
C ASP A 349 2.36 15.12 24.62
N TRP A 350 3.00 13.98 24.90
CA TRP A 350 3.55 13.65 26.22
C TRP A 350 4.76 14.50 26.62
N GLN A 351 5.35 15.29 25.71
CA GLN A 351 6.49 16.19 25.98
C GLN A 351 7.74 15.48 26.56
N TYR A 352 7.90 14.17 26.39
CA TYR A 352 8.96 13.40 27.05
C TYR A 352 10.36 13.91 26.68
N ALA A 353 10.60 14.27 25.42
CA ALA A 353 11.85 14.86 24.93
C ALA A 353 12.12 16.30 25.42
N LYS A 354 11.18 16.94 26.12
CA LYS A 354 11.44 18.18 26.87
C LYS A 354 12.01 17.93 28.27
N GLY A 355 12.15 16.66 28.69
CA GLY A 355 12.54 16.31 30.05
C GLY A 355 11.38 16.52 31.03
N TRP A 356 10.24 15.88 30.76
CA TRP A 356 8.98 15.98 31.53
C TRP A 356 9.07 15.61 33.03
N ASP A 357 10.23 15.12 33.46
CA ASP A 357 10.62 14.74 34.81
C ASP A 357 11.43 15.83 35.51
N THR A 358 12.00 16.76 34.73
CA THR A 358 12.78 17.93 35.16
C THR A 358 12.11 19.27 34.88
N ASP A 359 11.22 19.35 33.87
CA ASP A 359 10.40 20.53 33.54
C ASP A 359 8.98 20.38 34.13
N PRO A 360 8.60 21.18 35.14
CA PRO A 360 7.26 21.13 35.74
C PRO A 360 6.12 21.43 34.76
N ALA A 361 6.34 22.23 33.71
CA ALA A 361 5.31 22.54 32.72
C ALA A 361 5.05 21.36 31.79
N ALA A 362 6.12 20.73 31.27
CA ALA A 362 6.00 19.46 30.54
C ALA A 362 5.39 18.35 31.43
N ARG A 363 5.75 18.30 32.72
CA ARG A 363 5.16 17.35 33.68
C ARG A 363 3.65 17.54 33.81
N GLN A 364 3.18 18.78 33.97
CA GLN A 364 1.76 19.09 34.10
C GLN A 364 0.97 18.75 32.84
N VAL A 365 1.55 18.88 31.64
CA VAL A 365 0.93 18.37 30.41
C VAL A 365 0.77 16.85 30.53
N ALA A 366 1.86 16.13 30.77
CA ALA A 366 1.88 14.67 30.85
C ALA A 366 0.93 14.07 31.90
N ASP A 367 0.84 14.68 33.08
CA ASP A 367 -0.03 14.21 34.16
C ASP A 367 -1.53 14.44 33.81
N ARG A 368 -1.86 15.47 33.02
CA ARG A 368 -3.21 15.63 32.44
C ARG A 368 -3.51 14.57 31.37
N ILE A 369 -2.54 14.21 30.53
CA ILE A 369 -2.69 13.12 29.54
C ILE A 369 -3.01 11.80 30.25
N ALA A 370 -2.21 11.47 31.25
CA ALA A 370 -2.43 10.28 32.07
C ALA A 370 -3.82 10.29 32.74
N ALA A 371 -4.22 11.40 33.34
CA ALA A 371 -5.52 11.52 34.00
C ALA A 371 -6.69 11.31 33.03
N LYS A 372 -6.65 11.92 31.83
CA LYS A 372 -7.75 11.79 30.85
C LYS A 372 -7.78 10.41 30.18
N ALA A 373 -6.61 9.80 29.94
CA ALA A 373 -6.53 8.41 29.48
C ALA A 373 -7.05 7.43 30.55
N GLN A 374 -6.73 7.65 31.83
CA GLN A 374 -7.25 6.85 32.94
C GLN A 374 -8.77 6.99 33.08
N GLU A 375 -9.32 8.21 32.95
CA GLU A 375 -10.77 8.44 32.95
C GLU A 375 -11.48 7.62 31.88
N TRP A 376 -10.95 7.59 30.66
CA TRP A 376 -11.47 6.74 29.57
C TRP A 376 -11.41 5.25 29.90
N ILE A 377 -10.31 4.76 30.48
CA ILE A 377 -10.15 3.35 30.87
C ILE A 377 -11.15 2.98 31.96
N ASP A 378 -11.22 3.77 33.05
CA ASP A 378 -12.08 3.50 34.19
C ASP A 378 -13.56 3.53 33.78
N ILE A 379 -13.96 4.49 32.95
CA ILE A 379 -15.33 4.59 32.41
C ILE A 379 -15.62 3.47 31.41
N GLY A 380 -14.67 3.15 30.51
CA GLY A 380 -14.78 2.03 29.58
C GLY A 380 -15.04 0.72 30.31
N HIS A 381 -14.23 0.43 31.33
CA HIS A 381 -14.36 -0.75 32.20
C HIS A 381 -15.70 -0.79 32.91
N GLN A 382 -16.19 0.34 33.44
CA GLN A 382 -17.53 0.43 34.05
C GLN A 382 -18.67 0.18 33.04
N CYS A 383 -18.44 0.44 31.74
CA CYS A 383 -19.40 0.19 30.67
C CYS A 383 -19.25 -1.21 30.04
N GLY A 384 -18.24 -2.01 30.43
CA GLY A 384 -17.95 -3.32 29.85
C GLY A 384 -17.05 -3.31 28.60
N LEU A 385 -16.43 -2.15 28.29
CA LEU A 385 -15.54 -1.97 27.13
C LEU A 385 -14.07 -2.02 27.57
N ASN A 386 -13.26 -2.83 26.88
CA ASN A 386 -11.80 -2.85 27.07
C ASN A 386 -11.13 -1.80 26.18
N LEU A 387 -10.01 -1.21 26.60
CA LEU A 387 -9.29 -0.21 25.80
C LEU A 387 -7.92 -0.71 25.33
N ALA A 388 -7.68 -0.51 24.03
CA ALA A 388 -6.41 -0.77 23.37
C ALA A 388 -5.66 0.54 23.19
N LEU A 389 -4.60 0.76 23.97
CA LEU A 389 -3.82 1.99 23.96
C LEU A 389 -2.96 2.06 22.69
N SER A 390 -3.25 3.04 21.84
CA SER A 390 -2.46 3.36 20.64
C SER A 390 -1.48 4.47 20.99
N LEU A 391 -0.21 4.09 21.20
CA LEU A 391 0.90 5.01 21.43
C LEU A 391 1.62 5.31 20.11
N ASP A 392 0.93 6.02 19.22
CA ASP A 392 1.48 6.40 17.92
C ASP A 392 2.60 7.46 18.08
N PHE A 393 3.72 7.26 17.41
CA PHE A 393 4.71 8.31 17.17
C PHE A 393 4.16 9.27 16.11
N GLY A 394 3.21 10.11 16.52
CA GLY A 394 2.19 10.66 15.63
C GLY A 394 2.65 11.58 14.49
N GLY A 395 2.06 11.32 13.32
CA GLY A 395 1.59 12.36 12.40
C GLY A 395 2.21 12.40 11.00
N GLY A 396 1.43 11.97 10.00
CA GLY A 396 1.55 12.40 8.59
C GLY A 396 2.48 11.57 7.70
N GLU A 397 3.65 11.19 8.20
CA GLU A 397 4.46 10.08 7.64
C GLU A 397 4.81 9.12 8.78
N PRO A 398 4.90 7.80 8.52
CA PRO A 398 4.99 6.86 9.62
C PRO A 398 6.37 6.89 10.31
N GLY A 399 6.37 6.59 11.62
CA GLY A 399 7.59 6.36 12.41
C GLY A 399 7.97 7.41 13.45
N THR A 400 7.29 8.57 13.52
CA THR A 400 7.83 9.72 14.26
C THR A 400 6.89 10.87 14.61
N GLY A 401 6.81 11.15 15.92
CA GLY A 401 6.42 12.46 16.44
C GLY A 401 7.42 13.52 15.96
N THR A 402 7.02 14.24 14.92
CA THR A 402 7.82 15.28 14.24
C THR A 402 8.39 16.33 15.22
N SER A 403 7.58 16.75 16.19
CA SER A 403 7.96 17.76 17.18
C SER A 403 8.97 17.27 18.23
N GLU A 404 8.98 15.98 18.56
CA GLU A 404 9.86 15.37 19.56
C GLU A 404 11.22 15.02 18.96
N THR A 405 11.24 14.46 17.76
CA THR A 405 12.49 14.07 17.06
C THR A 405 13.35 15.29 16.74
N ARG A 406 12.72 16.45 16.46
CA ARG A 406 13.38 17.75 16.32
C ARG A 406 14.18 18.18 17.56
N ARG A 407 13.79 17.73 18.76
CA ARG A 407 14.44 18.05 20.05
C ARG A 407 15.63 17.14 20.36
N LEU A 408 15.78 16.04 19.61
CA LEU A 408 16.78 15.00 19.85
C LEU A 408 17.70 14.79 18.62
N PRO A 409 18.49 15.80 18.21
CA PRO A 409 19.33 15.73 17.01
C PRO A 409 20.33 14.56 16.99
N GLN A 410 20.76 14.09 18.16
CA GLN A 410 21.61 12.91 18.34
C GLN A 410 20.92 11.57 17.98
N PHE A 411 19.59 11.56 17.89
CA PHE A 411 18.77 10.40 17.51
C PHE A 411 18.04 10.59 16.17
N GLN A 412 18.32 11.69 15.45
CA GLN A 412 17.80 11.89 14.09
C GLN A 412 18.53 10.98 13.10
N ALA A 413 17.75 10.29 12.27
CA ALA A 413 18.24 9.50 11.17
C ALA A 413 18.79 10.36 10.00
N GLU A 414 19.30 9.70 8.97
CA GLU A 414 19.85 10.34 7.77
C GLU A 414 19.27 9.69 6.51
N ARG A 415 18.89 10.53 5.55
CA ARG A 415 18.61 10.17 4.15
C ARG A 415 19.87 10.41 3.32
N PHE A 416 19.97 9.76 2.16
CA PHE A 416 21.10 9.92 1.23
C PHE A 416 20.68 10.80 0.04
N ALA A 417 21.51 11.76 -0.34
CA ALA A 417 21.35 12.55 -1.56
C ALA A 417 22.22 11.93 -2.68
N PRO A 418 21.64 11.17 -3.63
CA PRO A 418 22.42 10.40 -4.60
C PRO A 418 23.14 11.26 -5.64
N ASP A 419 22.78 12.54 -5.79
CA ASP A 419 23.41 13.50 -6.69
C ASP A 419 24.63 14.19 -6.06
N THR A 420 24.56 14.58 -4.79
CA THR A 420 25.68 15.24 -4.08
C THR A 420 26.57 14.28 -3.31
N GLY A 421 26.05 13.14 -2.86
CA GLY A 421 26.69 12.21 -1.94
C GLY A 421 26.51 12.58 -0.46
N GLU A 422 25.69 13.60 -0.16
CA GLU A 422 25.46 14.07 1.19
C GLU A 422 24.51 13.16 1.99
N PHE A 423 24.71 13.17 3.32
CA PHE A 423 23.84 12.49 4.27
C PHE A 423 23.02 13.53 5.04
N VAL A 424 21.74 13.65 4.71
CA VAL A 424 20.86 14.73 5.17
C VAL A 424 20.08 14.27 6.39
N LYS A 425 20.26 14.97 7.52
CA LYS A 425 19.52 14.71 8.76
C LYS A 425 18.01 14.87 8.55
N THR A 426 17.26 13.81 8.83
CA THR A 426 15.80 13.85 8.90
C THR A 426 15.37 14.33 10.27
N LYS A 427 15.12 15.65 10.37
CA LYS A 427 14.66 16.30 11.62
C LYS A 427 13.42 15.64 12.23
N ASP A 428 12.62 15.04 11.35
CA ASP A 428 11.35 14.40 11.65
C ASP A 428 11.41 12.86 11.61
N GLN A 429 12.57 12.20 11.51
CA GLN A 429 12.65 10.72 11.55
C GLN A 429 13.73 10.21 12.52
N PHE A 430 13.34 9.27 13.38
CA PHE A 430 14.15 8.74 14.48
C PHE A 430 14.99 7.56 13.99
N ASP A 431 16.25 7.48 14.42
CA ASP A 431 17.20 6.47 14.00
C ASP A 431 16.98 5.17 14.78
N TRP A 432 16.04 4.34 14.33
CA TRP A 432 15.76 3.04 14.95
C TRP A 432 16.89 2.02 14.80
N ALA A 433 17.89 2.28 13.95
CA ALA A 433 19.11 1.48 13.89
C ALA A 433 20.14 1.90 14.97
N ASN A 434 20.03 3.10 15.54
CA ASN A 434 20.85 3.55 16.67
C ASN A 434 20.37 2.93 18.00
N ALA A 435 21.24 2.14 18.65
CA ALA A 435 20.94 1.48 19.91
C ALA A 435 20.58 2.43 21.07
N LYS A 436 21.17 3.64 21.12
CA LYS A 436 20.84 4.64 22.15
C LYS A 436 19.48 5.28 21.92
N ALA A 437 19.09 5.45 20.65
CA ALA A 437 17.76 5.92 20.28
C ALA A 437 16.70 4.88 20.67
N ARG A 438 16.94 3.59 20.34
CA ARG A 438 16.10 2.46 20.78
C ARG A 438 15.90 2.40 22.30
N GLU A 439 16.97 2.60 23.08
CA GLU A 439 16.88 2.62 24.54
C GLU A 439 16.08 3.83 25.04
N PHE A 440 16.30 5.03 24.49
CA PHE A 440 15.49 6.20 24.81
C PHE A 440 13.99 5.96 24.54
N ALA A 441 13.65 5.38 23.39
CA ALA A 441 12.27 5.06 23.04
C ALA A 441 11.64 4.02 23.99
N TYR A 442 12.40 3.00 24.41
CA TYR A 442 11.96 2.05 25.43
C TYR A 442 11.60 2.76 26.75
N GLN A 443 12.50 3.61 27.26
CA GLN A 443 12.27 4.35 28.50
C GLN A 443 11.09 5.32 28.39
N ALA A 444 10.94 6.00 27.24
CA ALA A 444 9.83 6.91 26.97
C ALA A 444 8.47 6.18 26.95
N TRP A 445 8.35 5.10 26.19
CA TRP A 445 7.15 4.27 26.15
C TRP A 445 6.82 3.65 27.50
N PHE A 446 7.82 3.14 28.23
CA PHE A 446 7.63 2.55 29.55
C PHE A 446 7.09 3.61 30.52
N ALA A 447 7.71 4.79 30.56
CA ALA A 447 7.32 5.84 31.48
C ALA A 447 5.95 6.46 31.14
N VAL A 448 5.58 6.51 29.86
CA VAL A 448 4.22 6.86 29.39
C VAL A 448 3.21 5.79 29.82
N ALA A 449 3.46 4.52 29.51
CA ALA A 449 2.56 3.42 29.87
C ALA A 449 2.41 3.28 31.39
N ALA A 450 3.48 3.45 32.17
CA ALA A 450 3.45 3.34 33.63
C ALA A 450 2.64 4.45 34.34
N LYS A 451 2.31 5.55 33.63
CA LYS A 451 1.36 6.55 34.13
C LYS A 451 -0.10 6.13 33.99
N ILE A 452 -0.41 5.17 33.13
CA ILE A 452 -1.76 4.72 32.81
C ILE A 452 -1.94 3.29 33.31
N LYS A 453 -2.88 3.07 34.22
CA LYS A 453 -3.19 1.75 34.79
C LYS A 453 -4.39 1.11 34.09
N GLY A 454 -4.42 -0.21 34.04
CA GLY A 454 -5.58 -0.94 33.53
C GLY A 454 -5.67 -1.03 32.00
N VAL A 455 -4.60 -0.74 31.26
CA VAL A 455 -4.56 -0.91 29.80
C VAL A 455 -4.79 -2.38 29.44
N ASP A 456 -5.82 -2.69 28.65
CA ASP A 456 -6.14 -4.08 28.28
C ASP A 456 -5.27 -4.57 27.11
N PHE A 457 -4.97 -3.70 26.14
CA PHE A 457 -4.14 -4.04 24.98
C PHE A 457 -3.20 -2.89 24.58
N LEU A 458 -2.09 -3.23 23.93
CA LEU A 458 -1.34 -2.29 23.07
C LEU A 458 -1.89 -2.37 21.64
N PHE A 459 -2.13 -1.23 20.99
CA PHE A 459 -2.50 -1.18 19.58
C PHE A 459 -1.37 -0.57 18.73
N PHE A 460 -1.07 -1.20 17.58
CA PHE A 460 -0.20 -0.65 16.54
C PHE A 460 -1.04 -0.35 15.30
N ASN A 461 -1.04 0.90 14.83
CA ASN A 461 -1.75 1.30 13.62
C ASN A 461 -0.77 1.48 12.44
N GLU A 462 -0.90 0.67 11.39
CA GLU A 462 -0.20 0.79 10.10
C GLU A 462 1.37 0.76 10.16
N PRO A 463 2.09 0.57 9.03
CA PRO A 463 3.53 0.31 9.04
C PRO A 463 4.32 1.60 9.18
N LEU A 464 5.40 1.54 9.97
CA LEU A 464 6.19 2.71 10.34
C LEU A 464 7.16 3.18 9.23
N TYR A 465 7.18 2.55 8.05
CA TYR A 465 7.94 3.00 6.87
C TYR A 465 7.28 2.66 5.51
N ARG A 466 7.35 3.59 4.56
CA ARG A 466 7.33 3.28 3.12
C ARG A 466 8.76 3.44 2.60
N LEU A 467 9.39 2.39 2.06
CA LEU A 467 10.77 2.47 1.55
C LEU A 467 10.81 3.04 0.13
N ARG A 468 10.22 4.21 -0.08
CA ARG A 468 10.09 4.82 -1.41
C ARG A 468 10.42 6.31 -1.43
N PRO A 469 11.39 6.74 -2.26
CA PRO A 469 12.47 5.95 -2.86
C PRO A 469 13.52 5.50 -1.82
N TRP A 470 14.36 4.52 -2.16
CA TRP A 470 15.33 3.89 -1.24
C TRP A 470 16.26 4.89 -0.52
N TYR A 471 16.74 5.92 -1.24
CA TYR A 471 17.63 6.96 -0.69
C TYR A 471 16.92 7.93 0.25
N GLN A 472 15.57 7.98 0.22
CA GLN A 472 14.74 8.68 1.18
C GLN A 472 14.36 7.82 2.40
N ALA A 473 14.80 6.56 2.47
CA ALA A 473 14.67 5.78 3.68
C ALA A 473 15.61 6.32 4.77
N PRO A 474 15.15 6.50 6.03
CA PRO A 474 15.93 7.11 7.11
C PRO A 474 16.93 6.12 7.75
N PHE A 475 17.85 5.58 6.95
CA PHE A 475 18.73 4.49 7.37
C PHE A 475 20.22 4.68 7.02
N PHE A 476 20.66 5.90 6.70
CA PHE A 476 22.03 6.16 6.20
C PHE A 476 23.02 6.77 7.22
N SER A 477 22.68 6.80 8.51
CA SER A 477 23.57 7.34 9.56
C SER A 477 24.78 6.44 9.83
N GLU A 478 25.81 6.95 10.50
CA GLU A 478 26.93 6.11 10.97
C GLU A 478 26.48 5.02 11.96
N ALA A 479 25.49 5.32 12.81
CA ALA A 479 24.94 4.37 13.76
C ALA A 479 24.20 3.24 13.04
N ALA A 480 23.42 3.59 12.02
CA ALA A 480 22.76 2.66 11.14
C ALA A 480 23.76 1.80 10.35
N LEU A 481 24.89 2.37 9.89
CA LEU A 481 25.94 1.63 9.20
C LEU A 481 26.63 0.63 10.12
N GLY A 482 26.83 0.99 11.39
CA GLY A 482 27.32 0.07 12.43
C GLY A 482 26.36 -1.10 12.68
N ASP A 483 25.06 -0.83 12.81
CA ASP A 483 24.02 -1.85 13.01
C ASP A 483 23.89 -2.76 11.76
N PHE A 484 23.94 -2.20 10.55
CA PHE A 484 23.94 -2.96 9.29
C PHE A 484 25.17 -3.86 9.13
N ARG A 485 26.37 -3.38 9.47
CA ARG A 485 27.61 -4.19 9.50
C ARG A 485 27.51 -5.34 10.48
N ALA A 486 26.93 -5.11 11.67
CA ALA A 486 26.70 -6.15 12.66
C ALA A 486 25.68 -7.20 12.15
N TYR A 487 24.59 -6.76 11.51
CA TYR A 487 23.61 -7.63 10.87
C TYR A 487 24.23 -8.48 9.76
N CYS A 488 25.04 -7.87 8.88
CA CYS A 488 25.79 -8.56 7.83
C CYS A 488 26.88 -9.50 8.35
N ARG A 489 27.31 -9.32 9.61
CA ARG A 489 28.53 -9.92 10.20
C ARG A 489 29.80 -9.60 9.41
N ASP A 490 29.83 -8.42 8.78
CA ASP A 490 30.96 -7.94 7.98
C ASP A 490 31.25 -6.47 8.33
N PRO A 491 32.43 -6.16 8.94
CA PRO A 491 32.80 -4.79 9.27
C PRO A 491 33.08 -3.91 8.03
N ARG A 492 33.21 -4.50 6.83
CA ARG A 492 33.42 -3.79 5.57
C ARG A 492 32.12 -3.50 4.82
N ALA A 493 30.98 -4.04 5.27
CA ALA A 493 29.70 -3.81 4.63
C ALA A 493 29.37 -2.31 4.53
N ARG A 494 28.71 -1.95 3.43
CA ARG A 494 28.27 -0.61 3.06
C ARG A 494 26.83 -0.71 2.57
N PHE A 495 26.05 0.35 2.75
CA PHE A 495 24.67 0.38 2.25
C PHE A 495 24.66 0.23 0.72
N PRO A 496 23.78 -0.60 0.16
CA PRO A 496 23.68 -0.71 -1.28
C PRO A 496 23.21 0.63 -1.88
N ALA A 497 23.82 1.02 -2.99
CA ALA A 497 23.45 2.21 -3.74
C ALA A 497 23.41 1.89 -5.24
N LYS A 498 22.63 2.67 -5.99
CA LYS A 498 22.56 2.49 -7.45
C LYS A 498 23.85 3.00 -8.12
N PRO A 499 24.30 2.42 -9.24
CA PRO A 499 25.60 2.74 -9.85
C PRO A 499 25.85 4.23 -10.13
N TYR A 500 24.79 4.98 -10.46
CA TYR A 500 24.83 6.41 -10.79
C TYR A 500 24.90 7.36 -9.59
N ALA A 501 24.78 6.86 -8.35
CA ALA A 501 24.88 7.71 -7.18
C ALA A 501 26.31 8.28 -7.00
N CYS A 502 26.46 9.40 -6.30
CA CYS A 502 27.76 9.87 -5.86
C CYS A 502 28.42 8.81 -4.92
N PRO A 503 29.61 8.28 -5.25
CA PRO A 503 30.25 7.25 -4.42
C PRO A 503 30.68 7.79 -3.05
N THR A 504 30.41 7.06 -1.98
CA THR A 504 30.80 7.46 -0.60
C THR A 504 31.44 6.30 0.17
N PRO A 505 32.11 6.57 1.31
CA PRO A 505 32.57 5.52 2.22
C PRO A 505 31.45 4.67 2.84
N ARG A 506 30.21 5.17 2.88
CA ARG A 506 29.05 4.46 3.45
C ARG A 506 28.26 3.65 2.42
N THR A 507 28.39 3.96 1.14
CA THR A 507 27.57 3.40 0.05
C THR A 507 28.36 2.48 -0.87
N ASP A 508 27.69 1.49 -1.45
CA ASP A 508 28.22 0.58 -2.44
C ASP A 508 27.46 0.69 -3.76
N ASN A 509 28.01 1.47 -4.70
CA ASN A 509 27.51 1.63 -6.06
C ASN A 509 27.62 0.36 -6.92
N SER A 510 28.38 -0.64 -6.46
CA SER A 510 28.52 -1.96 -7.11
C SER A 510 27.68 -3.05 -6.43
N ALA A 511 26.78 -2.66 -5.52
CA ALA A 511 25.92 -3.58 -4.78
C ALA A 511 25.12 -4.51 -5.71
N THR A 512 25.22 -5.81 -5.43
CA THR A 512 24.47 -6.84 -6.13
C THR A 512 23.03 -6.89 -5.61
N LEU A 513 22.14 -7.59 -6.33
CA LEU A 513 20.82 -7.94 -5.83
C LEU A 513 20.85 -8.59 -4.44
N ALA A 514 21.86 -9.40 -4.12
CA ALA A 514 21.98 -10.06 -2.83
C ALA A 514 22.24 -9.04 -1.69
N ASP A 515 22.98 -7.97 -1.98
CA ASP A 515 23.25 -6.90 -1.02
C ASP A 515 22.00 -6.02 -0.81
N TRP A 516 21.24 -5.74 -1.89
CA TRP A 516 19.93 -5.10 -1.79
C TRP A 516 18.94 -5.90 -0.94
N ARG A 517 18.82 -7.22 -1.15
CA ARG A 517 17.97 -8.09 -0.32
C ARG A 517 18.40 -8.11 1.14
N ARG A 518 19.71 -8.17 1.41
CA ARG A 518 20.25 -8.11 2.77
C ARG A 518 19.92 -6.78 3.46
N TRP A 519 19.90 -5.68 2.72
CA TRP A 519 19.45 -4.38 3.20
C TRP A 519 17.94 -4.36 3.48
N GLU A 520 17.10 -4.88 2.59
CA GLU A 520 15.65 -5.04 2.84
C GLU A 520 15.37 -5.85 4.12
N ASP A 521 16.08 -6.97 4.31
CA ASP A 521 15.91 -7.88 5.44
C ASP A 521 16.42 -7.29 6.77
N TRP A 522 17.44 -6.43 6.69
CA TRP A 522 17.91 -5.61 7.81
C TRP A 522 16.93 -4.47 8.14
N VAL A 523 16.37 -3.77 7.16
CA VAL A 523 15.33 -2.76 7.42
C VAL A 523 14.11 -3.41 8.07
N ALA A 524 13.73 -4.62 7.63
CA ALA A 524 12.71 -5.41 8.31
C ALA A 524 13.12 -5.85 9.74
N ASP A 525 14.40 -6.12 9.99
CA ASP A 525 14.92 -6.32 11.36
C ASP A 525 14.83 -5.06 12.23
N VAL A 526 15.08 -3.87 11.68
CA VAL A 526 14.89 -2.59 12.39
C VAL A 526 13.42 -2.41 12.80
N TYR A 527 12.46 -2.61 11.88
CA TYR A 527 11.03 -2.48 12.16
C TYR A 527 10.53 -3.54 13.16
N VAL A 528 10.93 -4.81 13.02
CA VAL A 528 10.61 -5.88 13.99
C VAL A 528 11.13 -5.53 15.40
N ARG A 529 12.34 -4.96 15.51
CA ARG A 529 12.91 -4.52 16.79
C ARG A 529 12.13 -3.34 17.39
N GLN A 530 11.65 -2.39 16.58
CA GLN A 530 10.79 -1.29 17.03
C GLN A 530 9.49 -1.80 17.67
N ILE A 531 8.75 -2.67 16.97
CA ILE A 531 7.52 -3.30 17.48
C ILE A 531 7.79 -4.10 18.76
N ALA A 532 8.89 -4.87 18.80
CA ALA A 532 9.26 -5.67 19.97
C ALA A 532 9.61 -4.80 21.20
N ILE A 533 10.27 -3.65 21.01
CA ILE A 533 10.60 -2.73 22.10
C ILE A 533 9.33 -2.09 22.67
N GLN A 534 8.39 -1.65 21.82
CA GLN A 534 7.13 -1.07 22.29
C GLN A 534 6.27 -2.11 23.02
N CYS A 535 6.18 -3.34 22.48
CA CYS A 535 5.55 -4.47 23.17
C CYS A 535 6.14 -4.69 24.57
N ARG A 536 7.47 -4.72 24.68
CA ARG A 536 8.19 -4.91 25.95
C ARG A 536 7.90 -3.76 26.92
N ALA A 537 8.05 -2.51 26.49
CA ALA A 537 7.85 -1.33 27.33
C ALA A 537 6.43 -1.27 27.95
N VAL A 538 5.40 -1.54 27.15
CA VAL A 538 4.01 -1.51 27.61
C VAL A 538 3.68 -2.72 28.49
N ALA A 539 4.22 -3.91 28.16
CA ALA A 539 4.07 -5.11 28.98
C ALA A 539 4.76 -4.98 30.34
N ASP A 540 5.99 -4.45 30.39
CA ASP A 540 6.72 -4.24 31.65
C ASP A 540 6.02 -3.20 32.53
N ALA A 541 5.43 -2.14 31.93
CA ALA A 541 4.61 -1.16 32.64
C ALA A 541 3.27 -1.74 33.15
N ASN A 542 2.72 -2.76 32.49
CA ASN A 542 1.47 -3.42 32.84
C ASN A 542 1.67 -4.81 33.48
N ARG A 543 2.88 -5.14 33.96
CA ARG A 543 3.22 -6.48 34.47
C ARG A 543 2.33 -6.99 35.62
N ASP A 544 1.78 -6.07 36.41
CA ASP A 544 0.91 -6.34 37.55
C ASP A 544 -0.59 -6.16 37.21
N ASN A 545 -0.92 -5.84 35.94
CA ASN A 545 -2.28 -5.69 35.46
C ASN A 545 -2.79 -7.03 34.88
N PRO A 546 -3.68 -7.76 35.58
CA PRO A 546 -4.17 -9.06 35.11
C PRO A 546 -5.07 -8.96 33.86
N ARG A 547 -5.48 -7.75 33.46
CA ARG A 547 -6.28 -7.50 32.25
C ARG A 547 -5.43 -7.32 30.99
N TYR A 548 -4.12 -7.09 31.12
CA TYR A 548 -3.26 -6.87 29.95
C TYR A 548 -3.11 -8.15 29.13
N GLN A 549 -3.65 -8.14 27.92
CA GLN A 549 -3.71 -9.31 27.05
C GLN A 549 -2.59 -9.36 26.01
N GLY A 550 -1.79 -8.31 25.86
CA GLY A 550 -0.73 -8.18 24.85
C GLY A 550 -1.09 -7.18 23.76
N ALA A 551 -0.44 -7.29 22.60
CA ALA A 551 -0.60 -6.34 21.51
C ALA A 551 -1.46 -6.85 20.35
N ILE A 552 -2.17 -5.90 19.72
CA ILE A 552 -2.89 -6.02 18.47
C ILE A 552 -2.03 -5.30 17.42
N TRP A 553 -1.44 -6.05 16.49
CA TRP A 553 -0.72 -5.50 15.35
C TRP A 553 -1.62 -5.51 14.11
N PHE A 554 -1.68 -4.36 13.44
CA PHE A 554 -2.70 -4.05 12.44
C PHE A 554 -2.03 -3.57 11.16
N GLN A 555 -2.40 -4.15 10.01
CA GLN A 555 -1.61 -3.93 8.80
C GLN A 555 -2.37 -4.10 7.48
N ASN A 556 -2.35 -3.04 6.68
CA ASN A 556 -2.77 -3.00 5.28
C ASN A 556 -2.07 -4.08 4.45
N VAL A 557 -2.85 -4.95 3.79
CA VAL A 557 -2.32 -6.05 2.95
C VAL A 557 -1.40 -5.58 1.83
N ASN A 558 -1.61 -4.37 1.31
CA ASN A 558 -0.80 -3.79 0.24
C ASN A 558 0.60 -3.39 0.71
N TRP A 559 0.78 -3.23 2.02
CA TRP A 559 2.01 -2.71 2.64
C TRP A 559 2.78 -3.80 3.42
N VAL A 560 2.57 -5.09 3.09
CA VAL A 560 3.33 -6.22 3.66
C VAL A 560 4.36 -6.76 2.67
N GLY A 561 5.64 -6.54 2.95
CA GLY A 561 6.75 -7.11 2.19
C GLY A 561 8.03 -6.30 2.32
N SER A 562 9.04 -6.67 1.53
CA SER A 562 10.37 -6.03 1.54
C SER A 562 10.32 -4.54 1.20
N ASP A 563 9.54 -4.11 0.20
CA ASP A 563 9.33 -2.68 -0.15
C ASP A 563 8.79 -1.81 1.01
N PHE A 564 8.26 -2.43 2.06
CA PHE A 564 7.67 -1.76 3.22
C PHE A 564 8.42 -2.09 4.52
N GLY A 565 9.62 -2.69 4.43
CA GLY A 565 10.38 -3.11 5.61
C GLY A 565 9.60 -4.04 6.54
N THR A 566 8.65 -4.82 6.01
CA THR A 566 7.66 -5.54 6.82
C THR A 566 7.75 -7.04 6.57
N ASP A 567 8.29 -7.76 7.55
CA ASP A 567 8.35 -9.23 7.57
C ASP A 567 7.31 -9.80 8.54
N LEU A 568 6.23 -10.33 7.98
CA LEU A 568 5.12 -10.88 8.74
C LEU A 568 5.47 -12.13 9.56
N ASP A 569 6.42 -12.96 9.09
CA ASP A 569 6.85 -14.15 9.85
C ASP A 569 7.53 -13.72 11.15
N ARG A 570 8.39 -12.70 11.05
CA ARG A 570 9.17 -12.16 12.16
C ARG A 570 8.34 -11.29 13.10
N ILE A 571 7.33 -10.58 12.60
CA ILE A 571 6.37 -9.85 13.43
C ILE A 571 5.49 -10.81 14.23
N CYS A 572 4.96 -11.87 13.60
CA CYS A 572 4.22 -12.91 14.31
C CYS A 572 5.06 -13.61 15.40
N ALA A 573 6.38 -13.73 15.19
CA ALA A 573 7.31 -14.30 16.18
C ALA A 573 7.51 -13.44 17.44
N ILE A 574 7.16 -12.14 17.43
CA ILE A 574 7.30 -11.26 18.61
C ILE A 574 6.39 -11.78 19.73
N SER A 575 6.94 -11.98 20.93
CA SER A 575 6.21 -12.58 22.07
C SER A 575 5.04 -11.74 22.57
N GLY A 576 5.14 -10.41 22.48
CA GLY A 576 4.08 -9.49 22.89
C GLY A 576 2.95 -9.30 21.87
N VAL A 577 3.17 -9.66 20.58
CA VAL A 577 2.13 -9.60 19.56
C VAL A 577 1.21 -10.80 19.73
N ARG A 578 -0.09 -10.56 19.96
CA ARG A 578 -1.10 -11.60 20.18
C ARG A 578 -2.11 -11.69 19.04
N TYR A 579 -2.57 -10.55 18.56
CA TYR A 579 -3.49 -10.45 17.42
C TYR A 579 -2.76 -9.83 16.22
N VAL A 580 -3.01 -10.40 15.04
CA VAL A 580 -2.43 -9.99 13.76
C VAL A 580 -3.60 -9.76 12.80
N VAL A 581 -3.95 -8.50 12.55
CA VAL A 581 -5.17 -8.14 11.82
C VAL A 581 -4.83 -7.80 10.36
N CYS A 582 -5.54 -8.47 9.45
CA CYS A 582 -5.37 -8.36 8.01
C CYS A 582 -6.30 -7.28 7.45
N GLU A 583 -5.78 -6.10 7.20
CA GLU A 583 -6.57 -4.93 6.81
C GLU A 583 -6.75 -4.81 5.29
N TYR A 584 -7.90 -4.31 4.84
CA TYR A 584 -8.34 -4.21 3.44
C TYR A 584 -8.41 -5.55 2.69
N CYS A 585 -8.39 -6.67 3.41
CA CYS A 585 -8.66 -7.98 2.84
C CYS A 585 -10.17 -8.28 2.87
N THR A 586 -10.81 -8.36 1.70
CA THR A 586 -12.27 -8.55 1.56
C THR A 586 -12.66 -9.91 1.00
N SER A 587 -11.71 -10.86 0.89
CA SER A 587 -11.97 -12.22 0.43
C SER A 587 -11.04 -13.24 1.08
N ALA A 588 -11.62 -14.33 1.58
CA ALA A 588 -10.91 -15.50 2.10
C ALA A 588 -10.00 -16.18 1.05
N ALA A 589 -10.33 -16.06 -0.23
CA ALA A 589 -9.53 -16.59 -1.33
C ALA A 589 -8.27 -15.72 -1.61
N SER A 590 -8.10 -14.59 -0.93
CA SER A 590 -6.94 -13.72 -1.12
C SER A 590 -5.64 -14.41 -0.69
N PRO A 591 -4.56 -14.35 -1.50
CA PRO A 591 -3.25 -14.84 -1.09
C PRO A 591 -2.74 -14.10 0.16
N HIS A 592 -3.12 -12.83 0.36
CA HIS A 592 -2.75 -12.08 1.56
C HIS A 592 -3.43 -12.64 2.82
N TRP A 593 -4.73 -12.98 2.74
CA TRP A 593 -5.42 -13.64 3.85
C TRP A 593 -4.76 -14.96 4.23
N ARG A 594 -4.47 -15.80 3.22
CA ARG A 594 -3.71 -17.06 3.40
C ARG A 594 -2.35 -16.84 4.06
N LYS A 595 -1.60 -15.81 3.63
CA LYS A 595 -0.31 -15.43 4.21
C LYS A 595 -0.43 -15.06 5.70
N PHE A 596 -1.42 -14.24 6.06
CA PHE A 596 -1.68 -13.87 7.46
C PHE A 596 -2.08 -15.09 8.30
N ARG A 597 -3.04 -15.91 7.83
CA ARG A 597 -3.44 -17.15 8.52
C ARG A 597 -2.26 -18.09 8.73
N TYR A 598 -1.41 -18.29 7.72
CA TYR A 598 -0.23 -19.16 7.81
C TYR A 598 0.76 -18.71 8.89
N PHE A 599 1.22 -17.46 8.85
CA PHE A 599 2.20 -16.97 9.83
C PHE A 599 1.60 -16.77 11.23
N ALA A 600 0.32 -16.40 11.34
CA ALA A 600 -0.35 -16.38 12.63
C ALA A 600 -0.41 -17.78 13.24
N ALA A 601 -0.87 -18.79 12.50
CA ALA A 601 -0.95 -20.17 12.98
C ALA A 601 0.43 -20.76 13.33
N LYS A 602 1.45 -20.53 12.49
CA LYS A 602 2.84 -20.95 12.73
C LYS A 602 3.39 -20.49 14.08
N HIS A 603 3.03 -19.28 14.53
CA HIS A 603 3.50 -18.70 15.80
C HIS A 603 2.45 -18.73 16.91
N GLY A 604 1.34 -19.46 16.74
CA GLY A 604 0.27 -19.52 17.74
C GLY A 604 -0.36 -18.16 18.04
N ARG A 605 -0.52 -17.31 17.03
CA ARG A 605 -1.18 -15.98 17.11
C ARG A 605 -2.61 -16.04 16.60
N PHE A 606 -3.41 -15.11 17.10
CA PHE A 606 -4.78 -14.92 16.65
C PHE A 606 -4.80 -14.06 15.38
N VAL A 607 -5.53 -14.50 14.35
CA VAL A 607 -5.75 -13.69 13.14
C VAL A 607 -7.04 -12.87 13.30
N GLY A 608 -7.02 -11.61 12.85
CA GLY A 608 -8.21 -10.78 12.75
C GLY A 608 -8.52 -10.34 11.32
N SER A 609 -9.79 -10.08 11.04
CA SER A 609 -10.25 -9.40 9.82
C SER A 609 -10.61 -7.93 10.10
N PHE A 610 -10.66 -7.11 9.06
CA PHE A 610 -11.08 -5.71 9.16
C PHE A 610 -12.25 -5.38 8.23
N VAL A 611 -13.13 -4.51 8.71
CA VAL A 611 -14.24 -3.94 7.95
C VAL A 611 -14.17 -2.42 7.99
N ASN A 612 -13.96 -1.80 6.82
CA ASN A 612 -14.15 -0.37 6.67
C ASN A 612 -15.67 -0.10 6.50
N ILE A 613 -16.31 0.53 7.49
CA ILE A 613 -17.74 0.91 7.40
C ILE A 613 -17.92 2.17 6.54
N GLY A 614 -16.89 2.99 6.39
CA GLY A 614 -16.84 4.22 5.60
C GLY A 614 -15.53 5.00 5.84
N HIS A 615 -15.33 6.09 5.10
CA HIS A 615 -14.14 6.95 5.26
C HIS A 615 -14.53 8.36 5.70
N TYR A 616 -13.74 9.02 6.56
CA TYR A 616 -14.02 10.42 6.92
C TYR A 616 -13.94 11.34 5.70
N ASP A 617 -14.88 12.28 5.58
CA ASP A 617 -14.85 13.25 4.49
C ASP A 617 -13.82 14.34 4.76
N ALA A 618 -12.70 14.31 4.02
CA ALA A 618 -11.69 15.37 4.03
C ALA A 618 -12.26 16.78 3.72
N LYS A 619 -13.47 16.88 3.14
CA LYS A 619 -14.18 18.15 2.87
C LYS A 619 -15.26 18.50 3.89
N SER A 620 -15.50 17.65 4.89
CA SER A 620 -16.50 17.89 5.95
C SER A 620 -16.07 17.15 7.23
N PRO A 621 -15.25 17.80 8.09
CA PRO A 621 -14.76 17.21 9.32
C PRO A 621 -15.88 16.62 10.20
N GLY A 622 -15.69 15.38 10.66
CA GLY A 622 -16.70 14.65 11.44
C GLY A 622 -17.83 13.99 10.63
N ALA A 623 -17.89 14.19 9.32
CA ALA A 623 -18.78 13.42 8.44
C ALA A 623 -18.07 12.17 7.89
N VAL A 624 -18.82 11.09 7.67
CA VAL A 624 -18.33 9.83 7.06
C VAL A 624 -19.05 9.60 5.74
N LYS A 625 -18.27 9.25 4.71
CA LYS A 625 -18.76 8.78 3.41
C LYS A 625 -18.90 7.28 3.40
N TYR A 626 -20.09 6.84 3.02
CA TYR A 626 -20.51 5.44 3.01
C TYR A 626 -20.42 4.87 1.60
N ASP A 627 -19.22 4.50 1.18
CA ASP A 627 -19.02 3.83 -0.11
C ASP A 627 -19.57 2.40 -0.09
N GLY A 628 -20.03 1.93 -1.24
CA GLY A 628 -20.61 0.59 -1.41
C GLY A 628 -22.03 0.42 -0.86
N THR A 629 -22.59 -0.76 -1.07
CA THR A 629 -23.92 -1.13 -0.57
C THR A 629 -23.83 -1.75 0.82
N VAL A 630 -24.94 -1.77 1.56
CA VAL A 630 -25.03 -2.51 2.83
C VAL A 630 -24.80 -4.02 2.63
N VAL A 631 -25.17 -4.57 1.47
CA VAL A 631 -24.80 -5.93 1.06
C VAL A 631 -23.28 -6.14 1.02
N ALA A 632 -22.52 -5.20 0.44
CA ALA A 632 -21.07 -5.30 0.36
C ALA A 632 -20.42 -5.18 1.76
N PHE A 633 -21.01 -4.35 2.62
CA PHE A 633 -20.63 -4.26 4.04
C PHE A 633 -20.95 -5.57 4.80
N GLU A 634 -22.14 -6.16 4.63
CA GLU A 634 -22.49 -7.45 5.24
C GLU A 634 -21.52 -8.56 4.81
N ALA A 635 -21.15 -8.61 3.52
CA ALA A 635 -20.17 -9.56 3.01
C ALA A 635 -18.77 -9.37 3.64
N ALA A 636 -18.33 -8.12 3.83
CA ALA A 636 -17.07 -7.83 4.51
C ALA A 636 -17.10 -8.24 6.00
N CYS A 637 -18.20 -7.99 6.71
CA CYS A 637 -18.40 -8.50 8.08
C CYS A 637 -18.38 -10.04 8.12
N ARG A 638 -19.07 -10.70 7.18
CA ARG A 638 -19.19 -12.16 7.13
C ARG A 638 -17.86 -12.86 6.86
N MET A 639 -16.92 -12.26 6.11
CA MET A 639 -15.60 -12.85 5.90
C MET A 639 -14.91 -13.24 7.22
N GLY A 640 -14.97 -12.37 8.24
CA GLY A 640 -14.40 -12.66 9.56
C GLY A 640 -15.10 -13.83 10.27
N VAL A 641 -16.43 -13.88 10.16
CA VAL A 641 -17.28 -14.93 10.76
C VAL A 641 -17.08 -16.29 10.11
N ASP A 642 -17.03 -16.32 8.77
CA ASP A 642 -16.93 -17.54 7.97
C ASP A 642 -15.54 -18.18 8.13
N GLU A 643 -14.49 -17.36 8.16
CA GLU A 643 -13.11 -17.79 8.40
C GLU A 643 -12.77 -18.02 9.88
N ASN A 644 -13.71 -17.77 10.79
CA ASN A 644 -13.55 -17.83 12.25
C ASN A 644 -12.36 -16.98 12.76
N ALA A 645 -12.25 -15.75 12.27
CA ALA A 645 -11.24 -14.78 12.68
C ALA A 645 -11.45 -14.35 14.13
N ALA A 646 -10.46 -14.58 14.99
CA ALA A 646 -10.51 -14.34 16.43
C ALA A 646 -10.73 -12.86 16.82
N MET A 647 -10.64 -11.94 15.86
CA MET A 647 -11.06 -10.55 16.00
C MET A 647 -11.71 -10.08 14.70
N VAL A 648 -12.82 -9.35 14.80
CA VAL A 648 -13.38 -8.56 13.69
C VAL A 648 -13.26 -7.09 14.08
N ALA A 649 -12.37 -6.39 13.37
CA ALA A 649 -12.10 -4.97 13.57
C ALA A 649 -12.96 -4.10 12.64
N LEU A 650 -13.32 -2.90 13.09
CA LEU A 650 -14.11 -1.94 12.31
C LEU A 650 -13.59 -0.51 12.46
N TYR A 651 -13.72 0.29 11.39
CA TYR A 651 -13.43 1.72 11.37
C TYR A 651 -14.46 2.52 10.54
N PRO A 652 -14.85 3.75 10.94
CA PRO A 652 -14.53 4.44 12.21
C PRO A 652 -15.63 4.27 13.28
N ALA A 653 -15.28 4.52 14.56
CA ALA A 653 -16.21 4.41 15.68
C ALA A 653 -17.38 5.42 15.63
N ASP A 654 -17.19 6.60 15.03
CA ASP A 654 -18.22 7.65 14.96
C ASP A 654 -19.53 7.20 14.29
N SER A 655 -19.46 6.18 13.43
CA SER A 655 -20.60 5.54 12.78
C SER A 655 -21.60 4.90 13.76
N PHE A 656 -21.21 4.67 15.01
CA PHE A 656 -21.98 3.98 16.06
C PHE A 656 -22.54 4.91 17.15
N TYR A 657 -22.32 6.23 17.06
CA TYR A 657 -22.92 7.20 17.98
C TYR A 657 -24.23 7.75 17.40
N PRO A 658 -25.42 7.48 17.97
CA PRO A 658 -26.71 7.93 17.40
C PRO A 658 -26.90 9.46 17.28
N TRP A 659 -26.01 10.26 17.86
CA TRP A 659 -25.96 11.72 17.78
C TRP A 659 -24.84 12.27 16.88
N SER A 660 -24.01 11.40 16.29
CA SER A 660 -22.95 11.80 15.37
C SER A 660 -23.52 12.08 13.97
N PRO A 661 -23.04 13.10 13.25
CA PRO A 661 -23.31 13.28 11.82
C PRO A 661 -22.87 12.07 10.97
N ALA A 662 -21.95 11.25 11.48
CA ALA A 662 -21.52 10.02 10.84
C ALA A 662 -22.48 8.84 11.04
N TYR A 663 -23.49 8.90 11.90
CA TYR A 663 -24.28 7.73 12.28
C TYR A 663 -24.99 7.03 11.10
N ASN A 664 -24.90 5.71 11.02
CA ASN A 664 -25.56 4.92 9.96
C ASN A 664 -26.28 3.70 10.54
N GLN A 665 -27.57 3.89 10.89
CA GLN A 665 -28.42 2.85 11.48
C GLN A 665 -28.46 1.55 10.68
N GLU A 666 -28.45 1.60 9.34
CA GLU A 666 -28.56 0.40 8.50
C GLU A 666 -27.30 -0.46 8.59
N ARG A 667 -26.11 0.16 8.57
CA ARG A 667 -24.84 -0.55 8.75
C ARG A 667 -24.63 -0.99 10.21
N VAL A 668 -25.06 -0.21 11.21
CA VAL A 668 -25.04 -0.62 12.63
C VAL A 668 -25.91 -1.85 12.85
N ASN A 669 -27.15 -1.87 12.36
CA ASN A 669 -28.04 -3.04 12.44
C ASN A 669 -27.44 -4.28 11.75
N THR A 670 -26.75 -4.07 10.63
CA THR A 670 -26.07 -5.13 9.86
C THR A 670 -24.89 -5.71 10.63
N TRP A 671 -24.08 -4.85 11.26
CA TRP A 671 -23.00 -5.24 12.15
C TRP A 671 -23.52 -6.09 13.32
N ASP A 672 -24.52 -5.60 14.05
CA ASP A 672 -25.07 -6.28 15.22
C ASP A 672 -25.66 -7.65 14.87
N LYS A 673 -26.38 -7.75 13.75
CA LYS A 673 -26.88 -9.02 13.22
C LYS A 673 -25.73 -10.01 12.99
N VAL A 674 -24.73 -9.66 12.18
CA VAL A 674 -23.64 -10.57 11.78
C VAL A 674 -22.74 -10.93 12.97
N MET A 675 -22.49 -10.00 13.90
CA MET A 675 -21.71 -10.28 15.10
C MET A 675 -22.48 -11.13 16.13
N THR A 676 -23.80 -10.99 16.23
CA THR A 676 -24.64 -11.88 17.05
C THR A 676 -24.63 -13.31 16.50
N GLU A 677 -24.79 -13.47 15.19
CA GLU A 677 -24.62 -14.78 14.52
C GLU A 677 -23.23 -15.37 14.82
N TYR A 678 -22.17 -14.55 14.82
CA TYR A 678 -20.81 -15.03 15.10
C TYR A 678 -20.61 -15.48 16.55
N LEU A 679 -21.06 -14.68 17.52
CA LEU A 679 -20.95 -15.04 18.94
C LEU A 679 -21.71 -16.31 19.27
N HIS A 680 -22.87 -16.55 18.63
CA HIS A 680 -23.60 -17.80 18.77
C HIS A 680 -22.81 -18.99 18.19
N LYS A 681 -22.33 -18.88 16.93
CA LYS A 681 -21.49 -19.90 16.27
C LYS A 681 -20.20 -20.22 17.03
N ALA A 682 -19.64 -19.25 17.75
CA ALA A 682 -18.43 -19.43 18.56
C ALA A 682 -18.70 -20.09 19.93
N SER A 683 -19.97 -20.23 20.33
CA SER A 683 -20.38 -20.91 21.57
C SER A 683 -20.73 -22.40 21.39
N GLU A 684 -20.73 -22.88 20.14
CA GLU A 684 -20.93 -24.28 19.72
C GLU A 684 -19.59 -25.05 19.59
#